data_AF-A0A7C6SWD1-F1
#
_entry.id   AF-A0A7C6SWD1-F1
#
_cell.length_a   1.000
_cell.length_b   1.000
_cell.length_c   1.000
_cell.angle_alpha   90.00
_cell.angle_beta   90.00
_cell.angle_gamma   90.00
#
_symmetry.space_group_name_H-M   'P 1'
#
loop_
_entity.id
_entity.type
_entity.pdbx_description
1 polymer ?
#
loop_
_entity_poly.entity_id
_entity_poly.type
_entity_poly.pdbx_seq_one_letter_code
_entity_poly.pdbx_strand_id
1 'polypeptide(L)'
;MRELMKEGFTRDLLVVIALTVLLGASVTSGVAYAVNAYLAQQVTGVLGDLGEYDLILHVREESCDAARAEIDKVISAGFKGAHVKEGPVVLGKSNFFVALPDQLRSRPGLENLAKLLGEVPGASGVTFIIEPRLTLTGIESGAFYFLLNQAEEIKGVRFCFRDGGRIAVVLEPDANIRQVSNDLTALVESYRAIEVRFPIGREMEDREASGEAYVDKLTQGAGASYARDITRRGGNSDLADLSATLAEMKRFLRHYAAYANISIAGDTPLKAGDTVLLLPDGIPSPTQASPASSEEDSEDRDDSEDRAEGLLVLVDQVEGNTARGMVTQGDTDEISESELLAFSTDRDNKAKDLIGTATVISESKKIGYAVDESIRLLYELEEFRGNAYLAAVNTLDILGMYDETVSNLISVQRALESAMESLGKSPDGTVGWREAAAVEKAMSDAMSIVDSLESAVRDMDTFEAQAKQVAAILSSKEDEFREEAESYGEMSPELQEKMYMVRYLLDLVGIQALERAKAIDDFVEAASPITSQLAAWKSTLESLFQRMSGIRAVLSTGQAGQVVSEMMDATNSVLVQAQAMDIPSMEDAVSEAAKNLEAVKAIDTEAIIRELQQVKDSLPDLRDDEVGRSIRLIDRYIGGEVIPGDSLQILVDAKTDLRKSKALAKGMFGKEVSVYTSPAGLLEPGVRSEVYRILREARASVAAIVSVIATFLALILDHAAIVSAMREFKKRGLGLAYSMAVGAVILTLQFAVTGARIPYIDLWHVSIVGALIGLAVASQSNKISPVPSDEVTAGIAMGLTYTQIMREIVVPSSRPGLLTFMNRSKTMFRGKGGNCRVPGS
;
A
#
# COMPACT_ATOMS: atom_id res chain seq x y z
N MET A 1 82.21 -3.75 -3.98
CA MET A 1 81.35 -4.33 -5.04
C MET A 1 82.14 -5.25 -5.96
N ARG A 2 83.27 -4.82 -6.56
CA ARG A 2 84.12 -5.70 -7.40
C ARG A 2 84.67 -6.94 -6.68
N GLU A 3 84.94 -6.86 -5.37
CA GLU A 3 85.32 -8.01 -4.54
C GLU A 3 84.12 -8.90 -4.14
N LEU A 4 82.99 -8.31 -3.72
CA LEU A 4 81.73 -9.03 -3.48
C LEU A 4 81.22 -9.82 -4.71
N MET A 5 81.49 -9.31 -5.92
CA MET A 5 81.18 -9.98 -7.19
C MET A 5 82.10 -11.15 -7.51
N LYS A 6 83.38 -11.12 -7.08
CA LYS A 6 84.36 -12.19 -7.33
C LYS A 6 84.13 -13.42 -6.45
N GLU A 7 83.50 -13.25 -5.29
CA GLU A 7 83.30 -14.30 -4.27
C GLU A 7 81.85 -14.86 -4.21
N GLY A 8 81.01 -14.52 -5.19
CA GLY A 8 79.69 -15.15 -5.39
C GLY A 8 78.54 -14.63 -4.52
N PHE A 9 78.75 -13.61 -3.68
CA PHE A 9 77.70 -13.04 -2.83
C PHE A 9 76.57 -12.36 -3.63
N THR A 10 76.88 -11.81 -4.81
CA THR A 10 75.87 -11.22 -5.70
C THR A 10 74.90 -12.26 -6.27
N ARG A 11 75.35 -13.50 -6.46
CA ARG A 11 74.47 -14.60 -6.88
C ARG A 11 73.51 -14.97 -5.75
N ASP A 12 73.98 -15.03 -4.51
CA ASP A 12 73.13 -15.28 -3.34
C ASP A 12 72.09 -14.17 -3.17
N LEU A 13 72.48 -12.91 -3.39
CA LEU A 13 71.56 -11.79 -3.33
C LEU A 13 70.48 -11.82 -4.42
N LEU A 14 70.85 -12.12 -5.67
CA LEU A 14 69.88 -12.26 -6.75
C LEU A 14 68.88 -13.40 -6.48
N VAL A 15 69.34 -14.50 -5.88
CA VAL A 15 68.46 -15.60 -5.48
C VAL A 15 67.50 -15.17 -4.37
N VAL A 16 67.97 -14.38 -3.39
CA VAL A 16 67.09 -13.83 -2.33
C VAL A 16 66.06 -12.85 -2.92
N ILE A 17 66.44 -12.00 -3.87
CA ILE A 17 65.51 -11.11 -4.56
C ILE A 17 64.48 -11.92 -5.36
N ALA A 18 64.90 -12.96 -6.08
CA ALA A 18 63.97 -13.82 -6.80
C ALA A 18 63.01 -14.57 -5.85
N LEU A 19 63.52 -15.09 -4.74
CA LEU A 19 62.74 -15.83 -3.75
C LEU A 19 61.77 -14.93 -2.98
N THR A 20 62.16 -13.68 -2.66
CA THR A 20 61.27 -12.68 -2.06
C THR A 20 60.16 -12.25 -3.01
N VAL A 21 60.45 -12.07 -4.30
CA VAL A 21 59.41 -11.80 -5.30
C VAL A 21 58.44 -12.97 -5.39
N LEU A 22 58.93 -14.21 -5.46
CA LEU A 22 58.08 -15.41 -5.57
C LEU A 22 57.22 -15.59 -4.32
N LEU A 23 57.80 -15.52 -3.11
CA LEU A 23 57.06 -15.63 -1.85
C LEU A 23 56.04 -14.51 -1.69
N GLY A 24 56.44 -13.26 -1.97
CA GLY A 24 55.53 -12.12 -1.88
C GLY A 24 54.41 -12.19 -2.92
N ALA A 25 54.69 -12.64 -4.15
CA ALA A 25 53.67 -12.86 -5.17
C ALA A 25 52.69 -13.99 -4.78
N SER A 26 53.19 -15.08 -4.18
CA SER A 26 52.35 -16.18 -3.68
C SER A 26 51.44 -15.72 -2.54
N VAL A 27 51.97 -15.00 -1.55
CA VAL A 27 51.17 -14.45 -0.43
C VAL A 27 50.14 -13.45 -0.95
N THR A 28 50.56 -12.53 -1.82
CA THR A 28 49.67 -11.54 -2.43
C THR A 28 48.54 -12.19 -3.21
N SER A 29 48.86 -13.18 -4.05
CA SER A 29 47.88 -13.90 -4.85
C SER A 29 46.91 -14.70 -3.97
N GLY A 30 47.40 -15.31 -2.89
CA GLY A 30 46.58 -16.04 -1.92
C GLY A 30 45.60 -15.12 -1.18
N VAL A 31 46.08 -13.98 -0.67
CA VAL A 31 45.21 -13.00 0.02
C VAL A 31 44.20 -12.39 -0.94
N ALA A 32 44.63 -11.98 -2.13
CA ALA A 32 43.74 -11.43 -3.15
C ALA A 32 42.67 -12.44 -3.60
N TYR A 33 43.04 -13.73 -3.70
CA TYR A 33 42.08 -14.79 -4.00
C TYR A 33 41.07 -14.99 -2.86
N ALA A 34 41.53 -15.04 -1.61
CA ALA A 34 40.65 -15.20 -0.44
C ALA A 34 39.64 -14.05 -0.32
N VAL A 35 40.08 -12.81 -0.47
CA VAL A 35 39.19 -11.63 -0.45
C VAL A 35 38.20 -11.68 -1.61
N ASN A 36 38.66 -12.03 -2.82
CA ASN A 36 37.76 -12.16 -3.98
C ASN A 36 36.72 -13.27 -3.79
N ALA A 37 37.09 -14.41 -3.21
CA ALA A 37 36.18 -15.51 -2.93
C ALA A 37 35.10 -15.11 -1.90
N TYR A 38 35.50 -14.41 -0.84
CA TYR A 38 34.57 -13.90 0.17
C TYR A 38 33.56 -12.90 -0.43
N LEU A 39 34.04 -11.93 -1.22
CA LEU A 39 33.18 -10.93 -1.86
C LEU A 39 32.26 -11.57 -2.91
N ALA A 40 32.77 -12.52 -3.69
CA ALA A 40 31.96 -13.24 -4.69
C ALA A 40 30.81 -13.99 -4.01
N GLN A 41 31.08 -14.71 -2.91
CA GLN A 41 30.06 -15.50 -2.20
C GLN A 41 28.91 -14.64 -1.64
N GLN A 42 29.20 -13.42 -1.19
CA GLN A 42 28.18 -12.47 -0.72
C GLN A 42 27.28 -11.99 -1.86
N VAL A 43 27.84 -11.77 -3.06
CA VAL A 43 27.08 -11.30 -4.22
C VAL A 43 26.30 -12.44 -4.88
N THR A 44 26.90 -13.62 -5.00
CA THR A 44 26.27 -14.79 -5.65
C THR A 44 25.15 -15.41 -4.81
N GLY A 45 25.23 -15.32 -3.48
CA GLY A 45 24.16 -15.77 -2.58
C GLY A 45 22.83 -15.05 -2.76
N VAL A 46 22.84 -13.83 -3.33
CA VAL A 46 21.63 -13.02 -3.55
C VAL A 46 21.23 -12.99 -5.03
N LEU A 47 22.20 -13.04 -5.96
CA LEU A 47 21.99 -12.75 -7.38
C LEU A 47 22.34 -13.91 -8.34
N GLY A 48 22.85 -15.05 -7.85
CA GLY A 48 23.40 -16.13 -8.69
C GLY A 48 24.75 -15.76 -9.33
N ASP A 49 25.43 -16.75 -9.93
CA ASP A 49 26.68 -16.52 -10.65
C ASP A 49 26.46 -15.65 -11.92
N LEU A 50 27.51 -14.94 -12.34
CA LEU A 50 27.44 -14.09 -13.53
C LEU A 50 27.25 -14.95 -14.79
N GLY A 51 26.17 -14.72 -15.53
CA GLY A 51 25.83 -15.47 -16.74
C GLY A 51 25.23 -16.86 -16.49
N GLU A 52 24.97 -17.23 -15.22
CA GLU A 52 24.31 -18.49 -14.85
C GLU A 52 22.84 -18.49 -15.27
N TYR A 53 22.14 -17.37 -15.04
CA TYR A 53 20.72 -17.20 -15.34
C TYR A 53 20.50 -16.07 -16.34
N ASP A 54 19.49 -16.22 -17.18
CA ASP A 54 19.16 -15.30 -18.27
C ASP A 54 17.93 -14.45 -17.98
N LEU A 55 16.99 -14.95 -17.15
CA LEU A 55 15.77 -14.25 -16.76
C LEU A 55 15.40 -14.49 -15.30
N ILE A 56 14.68 -13.55 -14.70
CA ILE A 56 14.00 -13.68 -13.42
C ILE A 56 12.50 -13.52 -13.67
N LEU A 57 11.71 -14.51 -13.28
CA LEU A 57 10.26 -14.38 -13.20
C LEU A 57 9.88 -14.01 -11.77
N HIS A 58 9.18 -12.89 -11.61
CA HIS A 58 8.64 -12.45 -10.33
C HIS A 58 7.21 -12.98 -10.19
N VAL A 59 6.94 -13.72 -9.13
CA VAL A 59 5.62 -14.31 -8.84
C VAL A 59 5.18 -13.88 -7.45
N ARG A 60 3.89 -13.57 -7.27
CA ARG A 60 3.32 -13.32 -5.94
C ARG A 60 3.45 -14.56 -5.06
N GLU A 61 3.87 -14.38 -3.81
CA GLU A 61 4.17 -15.48 -2.89
C GLU A 61 2.98 -16.45 -2.70
N GLU A 62 1.77 -15.92 -2.65
CA GLU A 62 0.53 -16.69 -2.51
C GLU A 62 0.22 -17.63 -3.70
N SER A 63 0.84 -17.37 -4.86
CA SER A 63 0.66 -18.16 -6.09
C SER A 63 1.87 -19.02 -6.44
N CYS A 64 2.86 -19.12 -5.54
CA CYS A 64 4.15 -19.75 -5.81
C CYS A 64 4.04 -21.22 -6.26
N ASP A 65 3.22 -22.03 -5.58
CA ASP A 65 3.09 -23.46 -5.90
C ASP A 65 2.39 -23.71 -7.24
N ALA A 66 1.36 -22.92 -7.55
CA ALA A 66 0.68 -22.98 -8.85
C ALA A 66 1.60 -22.52 -9.98
N ALA A 67 2.39 -21.47 -9.75
CA ALA A 67 3.38 -20.98 -10.70
C ALA A 67 4.47 -22.01 -10.97
N ARG A 68 5.01 -22.67 -9.92
CA ARG A 68 6.05 -23.69 -10.06
C ARG A 68 5.63 -24.81 -11.01
N ALA A 69 4.41 -25.32 -10.85
CA ALA A 69 3.86 -26.37 -11.70
C ALA A 69 3.71 -25.94 -13.17
N GLU A 70 3.27 -24.71 -13.43
CA GLU A 70 3.11 -24.22 -14.81
C GLU A 70 4.46 -23.86 -15.45
N ILE A 71 5.43 -23.33 -14.68
CA ILE A 71 6.81 -23.07 -15.16
C ILE A 71 7.46 -24.37 -15.64
N ASP A 72 7.37 -25.45 -14.85
CA ASP A 72 7.94 -26.75 -15.21
C ASP A 72 7.32 -27.30 -16.51
N LYS A 73 6.01 -27.06 -16.70
CA LYS A 73 5.28 -27.43 -17.91
C LYS A 73 5.72 -26.62 -19.13
N VAL A 74 5.83 -25.29 -19.00
CA VAL A 74 6.32 -24.39 -20.08
C VAL A 74 7.72 -24.80 -20.52
N ILE A 75 8.61 -25.09 -19.57
CA ILE A 75 10.00 -25.45 -19.86
C ILE A 75 10.11 -26.83 -20.49
N SER A 76 9.37 -27.81 -19.96
CA SER A 76 9.37 -29.18 -20.50
C SER A 76 8.79 -29.26 -21.92
N ALA A 77 7.84 -28.39 -22.26
CA ALA A 77 7.18 -28.37 -23.56
C ALA A 77 8.03 -27.71 -24.66
N GLY A 78 8.67 -26.57 -24.37
CA GLY A 78 9.31 -25.72 -25.40
C GLY A 78 10.80 -25.44 -25.22
N PHE A 79 11.36 -25.65 -24.02
CA PHE A 79 12.72 -25.19 -23.66
C PHE A 79 13.55 -26.30 -23.01
N LYS A 80 13.67 -27.44 -23.71
CA LYS A 80 14.44 -28.60 -23.22
C LYS A 80 15.89 -28.20 -22.92
N GLY A 81 16.32 -28.48 -21.69
CA GLY A 81 17.66 -28.14 -21.19
C GLY A 81 17.75 -26.77 -20.51
N ALA A 82 16.65 -26.02 -20.39
CA ALA A 82 16.59 -24.87 -19.48
C ALA A 82 16.49 -25.34 -18.02
N HIS A 83 17.15 -24.60 -17.13
CA HIS A 83 17.18 -24.89 -15.69
C HIS A 83 16.49 -23.77 -14.93
N VAL A 84 15.66 -24.13 -13.95
CA VAL A 84 15.01 -23.17 -13.05
C VAL A 84 15.50 -23.38 -11.64
N LYS A 85 15.75 -22.27 -10.95
CA LYS A 85 16.04 -22.26 -9.53
C LYS A 85 15.16 -21.22 -8.84
N GLU A 86 14.55 -21.64 -7.74
CA GLU A 86 13.84 -20.72 -6.87
C GLU A 86 14.82 -19.88 -6.04
N GLY A 87 14.59 -18.57 -6.07
CA GLY A 87 15.35 -17.54 -5.39
C GLY A 87 14.73 -17.12 -4.07
N PRO A 88 15.38 -16.19 -3.33
CA PRO A 88 14.83 -15.65 -2.10
C PRO A 88 13.53 -14.86 -2.37
N VAL A 89 12.60 -14.94 -1.43
CA VAL A 89 11.38 -14.12 -1.42
C VAL A 89 11.76 -12.69 -1.01
N VAL A 90 11.34 -11.71 -1.81
CA VAL A 90 11.61 -10.29 -1.55
C VAL A 90 10.30 -9.52 -1.67
N LEU A 91 9.89 -8.83 -0.59
CA LEU A 91 8.68 -8.00 -0.56
C LEU A 91 7.40 -8.76 -0.99
N GLY A 92 7.22 -9.99 -0.51
CA GLY A 92 6.06 -10.84 -0.87
C GLY A 92 6.07 -11.37 -2.30
N LYS A 93 7.22 -11.32 -2.98
CA LYS A 93 7.41 -11.89 -4.33
C LYS A 93 8.46 -12.99 -4.31
N SER A 94 8.06 -14.19 -4.74
CA SER A 94 8.95 -15.31 -5.04
C SER A 94 9.63 -15.08 -6.39
N ASN A 95 10.95 -15.26 -6.44
CA ASN A 95 11.75 -15.03 -7.63
C ASN A 95 12.17 -16.37 -8.23
N PHE A 96 11.84 -16.64 -9.49
CA PHE A 96 12.32 -17.83 -10.21
C PHE A 96 13.39 -17.44 -11.22
N PHE A 97 14.60 -17.94 -11.02
CA PHE A 97 15.72 -17.74 -11.92
C PHE A 97 15.72 -18.80 -13.02
N VAL A 98 15.79 -18.37 -14.28
CA VAL A 98 15.74 -19.27 -15.45
C VAL A 98 17.02 -19.13 -16.26
N ALA A 99 17.71 -20.26 -16.47
CA ALA A 99 18.91 -20.39 -17.28
C ALA A 99 18.57 -21.11 -18.59
N LEU A 100 18.96 -20.52 -19.73
CA LEU A 100 18.76 -21.10 -21.05
C LEU A 100 20.03 -21.79 -21.55
N PRO A 101 19.92 -22.93 -22.24
CA PRO A 101 21.06 -23.50 -22.96
C PRO A 101 21.47 -22.57 -24.11
N ASP A 102 22.75 -22.56 -24.46
CA ASP A 102 23.31 -21.62 -25.44
C ASP A 102 22.62 -21.65 -26.81
N GLN A 103 22.04 -22.78 -27.21
CA GLN A 103 21.28 -22.92 -28.47
C GLN A 103 19.96 -22.13 -28.47
N LEU A 104 19.37 -21.92 -27.29
CA LEU A 104 18.11 -21.18 -27.12
C LEU A 104 18.32 -19.71 -26.75
N ARG A 105 19.57 -19.31 -26.43
CA ARG A 105 19.97 -17.91 -26.23
C ARG A 105 19.96 -17.13 -27.54
N SER A 106 18.77 -16.76 -27.98
CA SER A 106 18.49 -15.97 -29.18
C SER A 106 17.34 -15.00 -28.91
N ARG A 107 17.21 -13.92 -29.69
CA ARG A 107 16.07 -12.99 -29.61
C ARG A 107 14.72 -13.71 -29.54
N PRO A 108 14.34 -14.56 -30.53
CA PRO A 108 13.03 -15.21 -30.50
C PRO A 108 12.90 -16.21 -29.33
N GLY A 109 13.98 -16.87 -28.91
CA GLY A 109 13.96 -17.76 -27.75
C GLY A 109 13.64 -17.02 -26.45
N LEU A 110 14.29 -15.88 -26.22
CA LEU A 110 14.10 -15.06 -25.02
C LEU A 110 12.74 -14.36 -24.99
N GLU A 111 12.34 -13.74 -26.10
CA GLU A 111 11.07 -13.01 -26.18
C GLU A 111 9.87 -13.97 -26.04
N ASN A 112 9.93 -15.15 -26.67
CA ASN A 112 8.89 -16.17 -26.52
C ASN A 112 8.84 -16.75 -25.09
N LEU A 113 10.00 -17.02 -24.48
CA LEU A 113 10.05 -17.50 -23.11
C LEU A 113 9.47 -16.48 -22.14
N ALA A 114 9.87 -15.22 -22.24
CA ALA A 114 9.36 -14.15 -21.38
C ALA A 114 7.85 -13.98 -21.53
N LYS A 115 7.31 -14.09 -22.74
CA LYS A 115 5.86 -14.05 -22.98
C LYS A 115 5.14 -15.20 -22.27
N LEU A 116 5.62 -16.43 -22.43
CA LEU A 116 5.01 -17.62 -21.82
C LEU A 116 5.11 -17.60 -20.29
N LEU A 117 6.25 -17.16 -19.74
CA LEU A 117 6.43 -17.01 -18.30
C LEU A 117 5.59 -15.88 -17.71
N GLY A 118 5.29 -14.84 -18.51
CA GLY A 118 4.41 -13.75 -18.11
C GLY A 118 2.93 -14.15 -17.99
N GLU A 119 2.52 -15.26 -18.61
CA GLU A 119 1.16 -15.80 -18.54
C GLU A 119 0.96 -16.79 -17.35
N VAL A 120 2.02 -17.06 -16.58
CA VAL A 120 1.98 -17.95 -15.42
C VAL A 120 1.12 -17.34 -14.30
N PRO A 121 0.33 -18.14 -13.56
CA PRO A 121 -0.46 -17.66 -12.43
C PRO A 121 0.37 -16.88 -11.40
N GLY A 122 -0.08 -15.69 -11.04
CA GLY A 122 0.62 -14.84 -10.07
C GLY A 122 1.88 -14.14 -10.60
N ALA A 123 2.21 -14.27 -11.89
CA ALA A 123 3.30 -13.53 -12.52
C ALA A 123 3.08 -12.02 -12.39
N SER A 124 4.07 -11.33 -11.83
CA SER A 124 4.11 -9.88 -11.66
C SER A 124 5.02 -9.18 -12.67
N GLY A 125 5.83 -9.95 -13.39
CA GLY A 125 6.74 -9.44 -14.43
C GLY A 125 7.95 -10.34 -14.65
N VAL A 126 8.59 -10.16 -15.80
CA VAL A 126 9.84 -10.85 -16.18
C VAL A 126 10.95 -9.82 -16.31
N THR A 127 12.08 -10.09 -15.69
CA THR A 127 13.28 -9.26 -15.75
C THR A 127 14.39 -10.02 -16.48
N PHE A 128 14.94 -9.43 -17.55
CA PHE A 128 16.08 -10.02 -18.26
C PHE A 128 17.39 -9.72 -17.52
N ILE A 129 18.18 -10.77 -17.26
CA ILE A 129 19.48 -10.70 -16.57
C ILE A 129 20.61 -11.39 -17.33
N ILE A 130 20.38 -11.69 -18.62
CA ILE A 130 21.36 -12.27 -19.53
C ILE A 130 22.65 -11.44 -19.60
N GLU A 131 23.79 -12.11 -19.55
CA GLU A 131 25.12 -11.51 -19.56
C GLU A 131 26.03 -12.30 -20.53
N PRO A 132 27.06 -11.66 -21.15
CA PRO A 132 27.41 -10.23 -21.08
C PRO A 132 26.46 -9.35 -21.91
N ARG A 133 25.92 -8.28 -21.32
CA ARG A 133 25.04 -7.33 -22.04
C ARG A 133 25.40 -5.85 -21.86
N LEU A 134 25.03 -5.05 -22.86
CA LEU A 134 24.97 -3.58 -22.80
C LEU A 134 23.53 -3.14 -23.07
N THR A 135 23.14 -1.96 -22.60
CA THR A 135 21.76 -1.47 -22.77
C THR A 135 21.74 -0.11 -23.42
N LEU A 136 20.93 0.05 -24.46
CA LEU A 136 20.62 1.36 -25.03
C LEU A 136 19.27 1.86 -24.50
N THR A 137 19.26 3.05 -23.90
CA THR A 137 18.09 3.70 -23.29
C THR A 137 17.74 5.01 -24.01
N GLY A 138 16.59 5.61 -23.69
CA GLY A 138 16.20 6.91 -24.25
C GLY A 138 15.90 6.89 -25.75
N ILE A 139 15.43 5.75 -26.28
CA ILE A 139 15.16 5.56 -27.70
C ILE A 139 13.70 5.85 -28.00
N GLU A 140 13.46 6.75 -28.95
CA GLU A 140 12.12 7.02 -29.46
C GLU A 140 11.50 5.78 -30.12
N SER A 141 10.22 5.53 -29.85
CA SER A 141 9.51 4.30 -30.24
C SER A 141 9.59 3.98 -31.75
N GLY A 142 9.49 4.99 -32.63
CA GLY A 142 9.61 4.80 -34.08
C GLY A 142 11.05 4.59 -34.57
N ALA A 143 12.07 4.97 -33.79
CA ALA A 143 13.48 4.70 -34.07
C ALA A 143 13.96 3.34 -33.53
N PHE A 144 13.16 2.70 -32.68
CA PHE A 144 13.55 1.52 -31.90
C PHE A 144 14.11 0.38 -32.76
N TYR A 145 13.33 -0.12 -33.72
CA TYR A 145 13.77 -1.24 -34.57
C TYR A 145 14.91 -0.86 -35.53
N PHE A 146 14.98 0.42 -35.92
CA PHE A 146 16.08 0.91 -36.73
C PHE A 146 17.41 0.83 -35.98
N LEU A 147 17.48 1.41 -34.77
CA LEU A 147 18.69 1.36 -33.95
C LEU A 147 19.01 -0.07 -33.47
N LEU A 148 17.98 -0.89 -33.21
CA LEU A 148 18.16 -2.29 -32.81
C LEU A 148 18.85 -3.10 -33.90
N ASN A 149 18.43 -2.96 -35.17
CA ASN A 149 19.06 -3.66 -36.29
C ASN A 149 20.48 -3.14 -36.55
N GLN A 150 20.70 -1.82 -36.47
CA GLN A 150 22.04 -1.23 -36.64
C GLN A 150 23.01 -1.65 -35.52
N ALA A 151 22.53 -1.75 -34.28
CA ALA A 151 23.34 -2.23 -33.16
C ALA A 151 23.73 -3.71 -33.32
N GLU A 152 22.87 -4.52 -33.94
CA GLU A 152 23.12 -5.95 -34.19
C GLU A 152 24.19 -6.20 -35.27
N GLU A 153 24.43 -5.22 -36.17
CA GLU A 153 25.48 -5.29 -37.20
C GLU A 153 26.90 -5.03 -36.63
N ILE A 154 27.01 -4.56 -35.38
CA ILE A 154 28.31 -4.26 -34.76
C ILE A 154 29.06 -5.55 -34.44
N LYS A 155 30.34 -5.61 -34.81
CA LYS A 155 31.21 -6.76 -34.56
C LYS A 155 31.34 -7.03 -33.06
N GLY A 156 31.05 -8.26 -32.64
CA GLY A 156 31.07 -8.69 -31.24
C GLY A 156 29.71 -8.62 -30.54
N VAL A 157 28.66 -8.15 -31.24
CA VAL A 157 27.26 -8.30 -30.82
C VAL A 157 26.72 -9.63 -31.34
N ARG A 158 26.11 -10.42 -30.44
CA ARG A 158 25.51 -11.71 -30.77
C ARG A 158 24.08 -11.55 -31.27
N PHE A 159 23.28 -10.77 -30.56
CA PHE A 159 21.94 -10.33 -30.95
C PHE A 159 21.48 -9.18 -30.06
N CYS A 160 20.56 -8.37 -30.57
CA CYS A 160 19.84 -7.37 -29.79
C CYS A 160 18.43 -7.88 -29.47
N PHE A 161 17.73 -7.35 -28.47
CA PHE A 161 16.30 -7.62 -28.27
C PHE A 161 15.62 -6.48 -27.51
N ARG A 162 14.29 -6.49 -27.48
CA ARG A 162 13.52 -5.46 -26.78
C ARG A 162 13.40 -5.78 -25.29
N ASP A 163 13.89 -4.88 -24.46
CA ASP A 163 13.75 -4.90 -22.99
C ASP A 163 12.92 -3.68 -22.57
N GLY A 164 11.59 -3.78 -22.72
CA GLY A 164 10.66 -2.67 -22.52
C GLY A 164 10.86 -1.52 -23.52
N GLY A 165 11.20 -0.33 -23.02
CA GLY A 165 11.58 0.84 -23.84
C GLY A 165 13.07 0.91 -24.18
N ARG A 166 13.84 -0.14 -23.88
CA ARG A 166 15.31 -0.19 -24.01
C ARG A 166 15.69 -1.30 -24.98
N ILE A 167 16.85 -1.16 -25.62
CA ILE A 167 17.44 -2.23 -26.43
C ILE A 167 18.51 -2.91 -25.59
N ALA A 168 18.31 -4.19 -25.30
CA ALA A 168 19.36 -5.02 -24.70
C ALA A 168 20.24 -5.58 -25.82
N VAL A 169 21.55 -5.32 -25.74
CA VAL A 169 22.57 -5.74 -26.69
C VAL A 169 23.39 -6.85 -26.05
N VAL A 170 23.17 -8.10 -26.47
CA VAL A 170 23.87 -9.28 -25.95
C VAL A 170 25.14 -9.50 -26.74
N LEU A 171 26.26 -9.64 -26.05
CA LEU A 171 27.59 -9.73 -26.65
C LEU A 171 28.02 -11.18 -26.87
N GLU A 172 28.95 -11.40 -27.80
CA GLU A 172 29.65 -12.68 -27.91
C GLU A 172 30.50 -12.93 -26.64
N PRO A 173 30.66 -14.19 -26.18
CA PRO A 173 31.36 -14.49 -24.93
C PRO A 173 32.80 -13.97 -24.85
N ASP A 174 33.50 -13.88 -25.99
CA ASP A 174 34.86 -13.39 -26.14
C ASP A 174 34.96 -11.96 -26.70
N ALA A 175 33.82 -11.26 -26.82
CA ALA A 175 33.78 -9.89 -27.33
C ALA A 175 34.55 -8.91 -26.42
N ASN A 176 35.26 -7.97 -27.05
CA ASN A 176 35.88 -6.87 -26.33
C ASN A 176 34.83 -5.81 -26.00
N ILE A 177 34.25 -5.88 -24.79
CA ILE A 177 33.20 -4.97 -24.31
C ILE A 177 33.55 -3.49 -24.52
N ARG A 178 34.82 -3.09 -24.33
CA ARG A 178 35.23 -1.68 -24.54
C ARG A 178 35.14 -1.26 -26.00
N GLN A 179 35.52 -2.16 -26.91
CA GLN A 179 35.40 -1.90 -28.34
C GLN A 179 33.92 -1.80 -28.72
N VAL A 180 33.10 -2.77 -28.33
CA VAL A 180 31.67 -2.78 -28.65
C VAL A 180 30.94 -1.58 -28.03
N SER A 181 31.28 -1.19 -26.80
CA SER A 181 30.74 0.00 -26.15
C SER A 181 31.09 1.29 -26.90
N ASN A 182 32.32 1.43 -27.39
CA ASN A 182 32.72 2.58 -28.20
C ASN A 182 31.96 2.60 -29.54
N ASP A 183 31.82 1.44 -30.19
CA ASP A 183 31.13 1.30 -31.47
C ASP A 183 29.62 1.59 -31.33
N LEU A 184 28.98 1.12 -30.25
CA LEU A 184 27.58 1.42 -29.91
C LEU A 184 27.38 2.90 -29.57
N THR A 185 28.31 3.51 -28.84
CA THR A 185 28.25 4.95 -28.54
C THR A 185 28.33 5.76 -29.83
N ALA A 186 29.28 5.42 -30.71
CA ALA A 186 29.41 6.08 -32.01
C ALA A 186 28.16 5.91 -32.89
N LEU A 187 27.52 4.73 -32.85
CA LEU A 187 26.25 4.49 -33.55
C LEU A 187 25.17 5.46 -33.08
N VAL A 188 24.94 5.55 -31.77
CA VAL A 188 23.87 6.37 -31.21
C VAL A 188 24.16 7.88 -31.38
N GLU A 189 25.42 8.28 -31.24
CA GLU A 189 25.86 9.67 -31.49
C GLU A 189 25.75 10.07 -32.97
N SER A 190 25.69 9.11 -33.90
CA SER A 190 25.52 9.38 -35.32
C SER A 190 24.10 9.83 -35.70
N TYR A 191 23.13 9.70 -34.79
CA TYR A 191 21.73 10.08 -35.00
C TYR A 191 21.20 11.02 -33.92
N ARG A 192 20.19 11.82 -34.27
CA ARG A 192 19.44 12.70 -33.36
C ARG A 192 17.96 12.66 -33.70
N ALA A 193 17.10 12.79 -32.71
CA ALA A 193 15.67 12.96 -32.92
C ALA A 193 15.31 14.46 -32.85
N ILE A 194 14.49 14.90 -33.79
CA ILE A 194 13.89 16.23 -33.83
C ILE A 194 12.40 16.07 -33.57
N GLU A 195 11.90 16.68 -32.49
CA GLU A 195 10.48 16.73 -32.17
C GLU A 195 9.96 18.12 -32.50
N VAL A 196 8.97 18.21 -33.39
CA VAL A 196 8.20 19.41 -33.67
C VAL A 196 6.84 19.27 -32.98
N ARG A 197 6.60 20.07 -31.95
CA ARG A 197 5.38 20.04 -31.15
C ARG A 197 4.48 21.23 -31.48
N PHE A 198 3.22 20.93 -31.77
CA PHE A 198 2.21 21.89 -32.19
C PHE A 198 1.50 22.51 -30.97
N PRO A 199 1.03 23.76 -31.09
CA PRO A 199 0.19 24.37 -30.06
C PRO A 199 -1.14 23.62 -29.90
N ILE A 200 -1.74 23.78 -28.73
CA ILE A 200 -2.93 23.05 -28.29
C ILE A 200 -4.13 23.38 -29.20
N GLY A 201 -4.93 22.37 -29.56
CA GLY A 201 -6.11 22.51 -30.42
C GLY A 201 -5.83 22.52 -31.93
N ARG A 202 -4.58 22.32 -32.35
CA ARG A 202 -4.19 22.21 -33.76
C ARG A 202 -3.80 20.78 -34.11
N GLU A 203 -4.72 20.07 -34.75
CA GLU A 203 -4.44 18.77 -35.36
C GLU A 203 -3.75 18.95 -36.73
N MET A 204 -2.85 18.03 -37.07
CA MET A 204 -2.25 18.01 -38.40
C MET A 204 -3.26 17.44 -39.41
N GLU A 205 -3.63 18.21 -40.44
CA GLU A 205 -4.58 17.76 -41.49
C GLU A 205 -4.16 16.43 -42.14
N ASP A 206 -2.87 16.28 -42.44
CA ASP A 206 -2.27 15.03 -42.92
C ASP A 206 -0.88 14.85 -42.30
N ARG A 207 -0.81 13.99 -41.28
CA ARG A 207 0.41 13.72 -40.51
C ARG A 207 1.49 13.03 -41.36
N GLU A 208 1.11 12.13 -42.25
CA GLU A 208 2.06 11.38 -43.09
C GLU A 208 2.66 12.29 -44.17
N ALA A 209 1.82 13.01 -44.92
CA ALA A 209 2.29 13.93 -45.96
C ALA A 209 3.14 15.07 -45.38
N SER A 210 2.79 15.56 -44.19
CA SER A 210 3.55 16.60 -43.49
C SER A 210 4.91 16.08 -42.98
N GLY A 211 4.95 14.84 -42.51
CA GLY A 211 6.20 14.17 -42.11
C GLY A 211 7.15 14.01 -43.29
N GLU A 212 6.66 13.48 -44.41
CA GLU A 212 7.44 13.31 -45.65
C GLU A 212 7.93 14.65 -46.21
N ALA A 213 7.07 15.67 -46.26
CA ALA A 213 7.46 17.00 -46.73
C ALA A 213 8.54 17.64 -45.84
N TYR A 214 8.48 17.42 -44.52
CA TYR A 214 9.50 17.93 -43.61
C TYR A 214 10.82 17.18 -43.75
N VAL A 215 10.78 15.85 -43.94
CA VAL A 215 11.96 15.03 -44.28
C VAL A 215 12.64 15.57 -45.55
N ASP A 216 11.90 15.82 -46.62
CA ASP A 216 12.45 16.35 -47.88
C ASP A 216 13.15 17.71 -47.69
N LYS A 217 12.56 18.62 -46.90
CA LYS A 217 13.18 19.92 -46.60
C LYS A 217 14.43 19.79 -45.74
N LEU A 218 14.49 18.82 -44.83
CA LEU A 218 15.68 18.58 -44.03
C LEU A 218 16.83 18.08 -44.90
N THR A 219 16.56 17.18 -45.85
CA THR A 219 17.56 16.67 -46.80
C THR A 219 18.06 17.76 -47.74
N GLN A 220 17.18 18.59 -48.31
CA GLN A 220 17.55 19.62 -49.29
C GLN A 220 18.11 20.91 -48.66
N GLY A 221 17.60 21.30 -47.49
CA GLY A 221 17.86 22.62 -46.89
C GLY A 221 18.73 22.61 -45.63
N ALA A 222 18.68 21.56 -44.82
CA ALA A 222 19.45 21.42 -43.58
C ALA A 222 20.68 20.49 -43.72
N GLY A 223 20.87 19.87 -44.89
CA GLY A 223 22.02 19.03 -45.22
C GLY A 223 21.97 17.64 -44.58
N ALA A 224 20.78 17.16 -44.18
CA ALA A 224 20.61 15.81 -43.64
C ALA A 224 20.93 14.76 -44.71
N SER A 225 21.87 13.87 -44.42
CA SER A 225 22.17 12.70 -45.27
C SER A 225 21.18 11.56 -45.01
N TYR A 226 20.59 11.53 -43.81
CA TYR A 226 19.53 10.60 -43.44
C TYR A 226 18.47 11.36 -42.65
N ALA A 227 17.22 11.21 -43.05
CA ALA A 227 16.05 11.74 -42.35
C ALA A 227 14.90 10.76 -42.51
N ARG A 228 14.23 10.40 -41.42
CA ARG A 228 13.11 9.45 -41.42
C ARG A 228 12.06 9.87 -40.40
N ASP A 229 10.80 9.87 -40.82
CA ASP A 229 9.68 10.05 -39.91
C ASP A 229 9.54 8.83 -38.99
N ILE A 230 9.59 9.09 -37.68
CA ILE A 230 9.46 8.12 -36.59
C ILE A 230 8.23 8.40 -35.72
N THR A 231 7.33 9.27 -36.17
CA THR A 231 6.11 9.63 -35.45
C THR A 231 5.22 8.41 -35.23
N ARG A 232 4.74 8.25 -34.00
CA ARG A 232 3.92 7.09 -33.61
C ARG A 232 2.58 7.11 -34.36
N ARG A 233 2.33 6.10 -35.19
CA ARG A 233 1.11 5.97 -36.03
C ARG A 233 -0.17 5.57 -35.27
N GLY A 234 -0.27 5.85 -33.97
CA GLY A 234 -1.40 5.45 -33.14
C GLY A 234 -1.37 6.13 -31.78
N GLY A 235 -1.55 7.45 -31.76
CA GLY A 235 -1.40 8.28 -30.56
C GLY A 235 -2.66 9.02 -30.09
N ASN A 236 -3.84 8.78 -30.68
CA ASN A 236 -5.08 9.46 -30.26
C ASN A 236 -6.12 8.54 -29.60
N SER A 237 -5.94 7.20 -29.57
CA SER A 237 -6.85 6.33 -28.82
C SER A 237 -6.72 6.57 -27.32
N ASP A 238 -5.50 6.53 -26.78
CA ASP A 238 -5.30 6.58 -25.33
C ASP A 238 -5.66 7.96 -24.75
N LEU A 239 -5.51 9.03 -25.53
CA LEU A 239 -5.87 10.39 -25.12
C LEU A 239 -7.37 10.67 -25.30
N ALA A 240 -7.99 10.11 -26.34
CA ALA A 240 -9.45 10.14 -26.50
C ALA A 240 -10.12 9.30 -25.40
N ASP A 241 -9.61 8.11 -25.10
CA ASP A 241 -10.07 7.22 -24.03
C ASP A 241 -9.88 7.88 -22.66
N LEU A 242 -8.74 8.55 -22.42
CA LEU A 242 -8.54 9.35 -21.22
C LEU A 242 -9.50 10.54 -21.17
N SER A 243 -9.71 11.26 -22.28
CA SER A 243 -10.64 12.40 -22.31
C SER A 243 -12.08 11.95 -22.06
N ALA A 244 -12.47 10.79 -22.59
CA ALA A 244 -13.76 10.16 -22.36
C ALA A 244 -13.89 9.73 -20.89
N THR A 245 -12.84 9.12 -20.33
CA THR A 245 -12.80 8.74 -18.91
C THR A 245 -12.87 9.96 -18.00
N LEU A 246 -12.15 11.04 -18.32
CA LEU A 246 -12.18 12.30 -17.56
C LEU A 246 -13.52 13.03 -17.72
N ALA A 247 -14.15 12.96 -18.90
CA ALA A 247 -15.49 13.52 -19.12
C ALA A 247 -16.55 12.75 -18.34
N GLU A 248 -16.47 11.41 -18.31
CA GLU A 248 -17.35 10.58 -17.48
C GLU A 248 -17.10 10.78 -15.98
N MET A 249 -15.84 10.89 -15.56
CA MET A 249 -15.49 11.19 -14.17
C MET A 249 -15.98 12.60 -13.76
N LYS A 250 -15.88 13.59 -14.64
CA LYS A 250 -16.46 14.92 -14.43
C LYS A 250 -17.98 14.84 -14.30
N ARG A 251 -18.63 14.11 -15.21
CA ARG A 251 -20.09 13.92 -15.18
C ARG A 251 -20.51 13.27 -13.87
N PHE A 252 -19.81 12.24 -13.43
CA PHE A 252 -20.03 11.58 -12.15
C PHE A 252 -19.87 12.58 -10.98
N LEU A 253 -18.72 13.24 -10.84
CA LEU A 253 -18.44 14.17 -9.74
C LEU A 253 -19.44 15.33 -9.67
N ARG A 254 -19.98 15.80 -10.79
CA ARG A 254 -21.01 16.86 -10.82
C ARG A 254 -22.30 16.49 -10.09
N HIS A 255 -22.64 15.21 -9.97
CA HIS A 255 -23.81 14.75 -9.22
C HIS A 255 -23.57 14.73 -7.70
N TYR A 256 -22.32 14.74 -7.27
CA TYR A 256 -21.92 14.71 -5.86
C TYR A 256 -21.40 16.06 -5.35
N ALA A 257 -21.35 17.08 -6.20
CA ALA A 257 -20.87 18.41 -5.83
C ALA A 257 -21.91 19.18 -5.03
N ALA A 258 -21.47 19.98 -4.06
CA ALA A 258 -22.34 20.91 -3.38
C ALA A 258 -22.61 22.16 -4.24
N TYR A 259 -23.88 22.56 -4.35
CA TYR A 259 -24.30 23.74 -5.09
C TYR A 259 -24.97 24.74 -4.16
N ALA A 260 -24.65 26.01 -4.38
CA ALA A 260 -25.34 27.14 -3.77
C ALA A 260 -26.36 27.74 -4.74
N ASN A 261 -27.59 27.86 -4.27
CA ASN A 261 -28.64 28.63 -4.93
C ASN A 261 -28.67 30.03 -4.33
N ILE A 262 -28.21 31.01 -5.10
CA ILE A 262 -28.03 32.39 -4.70
C ILE A 262 -29.21 33.22 -5.19
N SER A 263 -29.94 33.84 -4.27
CA SER A 263 -30.97 34.83 -4.55
C SER A 263 -30.34 36.22 -4.57
N ILE A 264 -30.26 36.84 -5.74
CA ILE A 264 -29.62 38.14 -5.95
C ILE A 264 -30.57 39.24 -5.42
N ALA A 265 -30.11 40.10 -4.52
CA ALA A 265 -30.89 41.22 -4.00
C ALA A 265 -30.27 42.59 -4.33
N GLY A 266 -28.99 42.63 -4.70
CA GLY A 266 -28.24 43.85 -5.03
C GLY A 266 -28.17 44.18 -6.53
N ASP A 267 -27.75 45.41 -6.86
CA ASP A 267 -27.59 45.92 -8.23
C ASP A 267 -26.32 45.38 -8.95
N THR A 268 -25.54 44.51 -8.30
CA THR A 268 -24.28 43.98 -8.84
C THR A 268 -24.55 42.82 -9.80
N PRO A 269 -24.24 42.94 -11.10
CA PRO A 269 -24.49 41.87 -12.05
C PRO A 269 -23.50 40.71 -11.86
N LEU A 270 -24.02 39.53 -11.55
CA LEU A 270 -23.29 38.25 -11.54
C LEU A 270 -23.21 37.64 -12.95
N LYS A 271 -22.09 37.02 -13.27
CA LYS A 271 -21.89 36.25 -14.50
C LYS A 271 -21.38 34.84 -14.19
N ALA A 272 -21.62 33.92 -15.11
CA ALA A 272 -20.99 32.60 -15.07
C ALA A 272 -19.46 32.76 -15.10
N GLY A 273 -18.77 32.08 -14.17
CA GLY A 273 -17.34 32.19 -13.92
C GLY A 273 -16.94 33.16 -12.81
N ASP A 274 -17.87 33.96 -12.27
CA ASP A 274 -17.61 34.81 -11.11
C ASP A 274 -17.53 33.98 -9.82
N THR A 275 -16.74 34.44 -8.84
CA THR A 275 -16.60 33.79 -7.54
C THR A 275 -17.34 34.57 -6.45
N VAL A 276 -18.11 33.87 -5.63
CA VAL A 276 -18.93 34.40 -4.54
C VAL A 276 -18.49 33.76 -3.23
N LEU A 277 -18.38 34.55 -2.16
CA LEU A 277 -18.12 34.05 -0.81
C LEU A 277 -19.42 34.04 -0.02
N LEU A 278 -19.74 32.90 0.60
CA LEU A 278 -20.91 32.73 1.46
C LEU A 278 -20.47 32.72 2.92
N LEU A 279 -21.13 33.52 3.75
CA LEU A 279 -20.83 33.64 5.19
C LEU A 279 -22.11 33.51 6.03
N PRO A 280 -22.03 32.92 7.23
CA PRO A 280 -23.13 32.92 8.20
C PRO A 280 -23.56 34.33 8.62
N ASP A 281 -24.84 34.52 8.94
CA ASP A 281 -25.41 35.78 9.38
C ASP A 281 -24.98 36.09 10.83
N GLY A 282 -23.94 36.91 10.98
CA GLY A 282 -23.40 37.28 12.29
C GLY A 282 -21.91 37.67 12.28
N ILE A 283 -21.18 37.37 11.19
CA ILE A 283 -19.79 37.81 11.02
C ILE A 283 -19.78 39.21 10.38
N PRO A 284 -19.32 40.27 11.08
CA PRO A 284 -19.31 41.62 10.51
C PRO A 284 -18.37 41.68 9.29
N SER A 285 -18.81 42.36 8.24
CA SER A 285 -18.01 42.63 7.03
C SER A 285 -16.60 43.16 7.40
N PRO A 286 -15.52 42.73 6.71
CA PRO A 286 -14.16 43.14 7.05
C PRO A 286 -13.84 44.63 6.75
N THR A 287 -14.82 45.44 6.37
CA THR A 287 -14.62 46.85 5.98
C THR A 287 -14.46 47.81 7.18
N GLN A 288 -14.32 47.34 8.41
CA GLN A 288 -13.95 48.19 9.55
C GLN A 288 -12.79 47.62 10.36
N ALA A 289 -11.57 47.77 9.85
CA ALA A 289 -10.37 47.75 10.70
C ALA A 289 -9.37 48.81 10.22
N SER A 290 -9.27 49.88 11.01
CA SER A 290 -8.14 50.84 10.97
C SER A 290 -6.88 50.15 11.52
N PRO A 291 -5.66 50.55 11.11
CA PRO A 291 -4.46 49.77 11.37
C PRO A 291 -3.80 50.08 12.73
N ALA A 292 -2.95 49.13 13.16
CA ALA A 292 -2.03 49.11 14.31
C ALA A 292 -2.62 48.48 15.58
N SER A 293 -1.90 47.62 16.33
CA SER A 293 -0.46 47.51 16.53
C SER A 293 -0.04 46.17 17.15
N SER A 294 1.28 45.91 17.02
CA SER A 294 2.18 45.13 17.90
C SER A 294 2.06 43.59 17.91
N GLU A 295 2.97 42.99 17.13
CA GLU A 295 3.97 42.01 17.55
C GLU A 295 3.91 41.58 19.02
N GLU A 296 3.67 40.29 19.26
CA GLU A 296 4.35 39.53 20.31
C GLU A 296 4.46 38.05 19.90
N ASP A 297 5.62 37.51 20.20
CA ASP A 297 6.17 36.23 19.76
C ASP A 297 5.35 35.01 20.20
N SER A 298 5.09 34.09 19.27
CA SER A 298 5.08 32.66 19.57
C SER A 298 5.44 31.84 18.32
N GLU A 299 6.66 31.31 18.34
CA GLU A 299 7.13 30.21 17.48
C GLU A 299 6.36 28.94 17.88
N ASP A 300 5.29 28.65 17.14
CA ASP A 300 4.72 27.33 16.84
C ASP A 300 3.33 27.59 16.23
N ARG A 301 3.31 28.02 14.97
CA ARG A 301 2.09 28.04 14.15
C ARG A 301 2.34 27.24 12.89
N ASP A 302 1.62 26.13 12.83
CA ASP A 302 1.28 25.39 11.63
C ASP A 302 0.89 26.38 10.50
N ASP A 303 1.30 26.06 9.27
CA ASP A 303 0.97 26.79 8.05
C ASP A 303 -0.54 26.68 7.70
N SER A 304 -1.42 27.15 8.57
CA SER A 304 -2.81 27.46 8.24
C SER A 304 -2.97 28.97 8.10
N GLU A 305 -2.72 29.46 6.89
CA GLU A 305 -3.18 30.78 6.46
C GLU A 305 -4.64 30.98 6.91
N ASP A 306 -4.92 32.13 7.54
CA ASP A 306 -6.24 32.63 7.93
C ASP A 306 -7.26 32.46 6.78
N ARG A 307 -7.93 31.31 6.72
CA ARG A 307 -9.05 31.06 5.81
C ARG A 307 -10.31 31.57 6.50
N ALA A 308 -10.94 32.57 5.90
CA ALA A 308 -12.26 33.03 6.32
C ALA A 308 -13.20 31.83 6.45
N GLU A 309 -13.91 31.75 7.58
CA GLU A 309 -14.97 30.78 7.90
C GLU A 309 -16.17 30.96 6.94
N GLY A 310 -16.03 30.49 5.70
CA GLY A 310 -17.03 30.68 4.65
C GLY A 310 -16.83 29.78 3.43
N LEU A 311 -17.89 29.62 2.63
CA LEU A 311 -17.88 28.81 1.41
C LEU A 311 -17.56 29.67 0.19
N LEU A 312 -16.56 29.27 -0.59
CA LEU A 312 -16.24 29.90 -1.85
C LEU A 312 -16.96 29.17 -2.99
N VAL A 313 -17.83 29.88 -3.69
CA VAL A 313 -18.70 29.34 -4.73
C VAL A 313 -18.32 29.92 -6.08
N LEU A 314 -18.13 29.06 -7.08
CA LEU A 314 -17.94 29.46 -8.47
C LEU A 314 -19.30 29.42 -9.19
N VAL A 315 -19.71 30.55 -9.76
CA VAL A 315 -21.03 30.69 -10.41
C VAL A 315 -21.03 29.96 -11.75
N ASP A 316 -21.92 28.99 -11.90
CA ASP A 316 -22.07 28.20 -13.12
C ASP A 316 -23.10 28.83 -14.07
N GLN A 317 -24.22 29.30 -13.51
CA GLN A 317 -25.37 29.78 -14.27
C GLN A 317 -26.06 30.94 -13.54
N VAL A 318 -26.55 31.91 -14.32
CA VAL A 318 -27.30 33.07 -13.81
C VAL A 318 -28.60 33.18 -14.62
N GLU A 319 -29.75 33.14 -13.93
CA GLU A 319 -31.08 33.22 -14.51
C GLU A 319 -31.88 34.34 -13.83
N GLY A 320 -31.94 35.51 -14.46
CA GLY A 320 -32.68 36.64 -13.92
C GLY A 320 -32.11 37.10 -12.58
N ASN A 321 -32.86 36.83 -11.50
CA ASN A 321 -32.50 37.23 -10.13
C ASN A 321 -32.01 36.07 -9.25
N THR A 322 -31.76 34.90 -9.85
CA THR A 322 -31.17 33.75 -9.19
C THR A 322 -29.88 33.35 -9.90
N ALA A 323 -28.90 32.87 -9.14
CA ALA A 323 -27.68 32.29 -9.65
C ALA A 323 -27.44 30.95 -8.98
N ARG A 324 -26.87 30.00 -9.72
CA ARG A 324 -26.41 28.73 -9.19
C ARG A 324 -24.90 28.67 -9.33
N GLY A 325 -24.22 28.24 -8.28
CA GLY A 325 -22.78 28.01 -8.32
C GLY A 325 -22.37 26.79 -7.53
N MET A 326 -21.21 26.25 -7.86
CA MET A 326 -20.63 25.08 -7.23
C MET A 326 -19.65 25.50 -6.13
N VAL A 327 -19.69 24.83 -4.98
CA VAL A 327 -18.73 25.05 -3.90
C VAL A 327 -17.35 24.54 -4.34
N THR A 328 -16.32 25.37 -4.16
CA THR A 328 -14.94 25.07 -4.55
C THR A 328 -13.94 25.18 -3.41
N GLN A 329 -14.36 25.75 -2.28
CA GLN A 329 -13.59 25.84 -1.04
C GLN A 329 -14.55 25.94 0.16
N GLY A 330 -14.19 25.29 1.27
CA GLY A 330 -15.02 25.21 2.46
C GLY A 330 -15.99 24.03 2.44
N ASP A 331 -16.47 23.65 3.62
CA ASP A 331 -17.26 22.43 3.82
C ASP A 331 -18.62 22.78 4.44
N THR A 332 -19.70 22.18 3.94
CA THR A 332 -21.03 22.47 4.49
C THR A 332 -21.24 21.91 5.91
N ASP A 333 -20.41 20.97 6.37
CA ASP A 333 -20.51 20.43 7.75
C ASP A 333 -20.10 21.45 8.81
N GLU A 334 -19.28 22.42 8.43
CA GLU A 334 -18.78 23.47 9.33
C GLU A 334 -19.80 24.61 9.49
N ILE A 335 -20.94 24.55 8.78
CA ILE A 335 -21.93 25.63 8.71
C ILE A 335 -23.30 25.10 9.14
N SER A 336 -23.78 25.60 10.28
CA SER A 336 -25.08 25.19 10.84
C SER A 336 -26.28 26.00 10.33
N GLU A 337 -26.05 27.11 9.62
CA GLU A 337 -27.10 28.00 9.14
C GLU A 337 -27.64 27.59 7.76
N SER A 338 -28.97 27.55 7.63
CA SER A 338 -29.65 27.12 6.41
C SER A 338 -29.65 28.19 5.30
N GLU A 339 -29.51 29.47 5.67
CA GLU A 339 -29.45 30.60 4.74
C GLU A 339 -28.20 31.45 5.03
N LEU A 340 -27.35 31.60 4.02
CA LEU A 340 -26.06 32.29 4.08
C LEU A 340 -26.12 33.64 3.36
N LEU A 341 -25.31 34.60 3.78
CA LEU A 341 -25.13 35.87 3.08
C LEU A 341 -24.11 35.72 1.95
N ALA A 342 -24.45 36.17 0.74
CA ALA A 342 -23.63 36.05 -0.45
C ALA A 342 -22.90 37.36 -0.80
N PHE A 343 -21.57 37.33 -0.84
CA PHE A 343 -20.71 38.48 -1.14
C PHE A 343 -19.90 38.27 -2.43
N SER A 344 -19.71 39.33 -3.22
CA SER A 344 -18.76 39.30 -4.35
C SER A 344 -17.33 39.22 -3.83
N THR A 345 -16.43 38.58 -4.58
CA THR A 345 -15.01 38.47 -4.18
C THR A 345 -14.08 39.41 -4.96
N ASP A 346 -12.96 39.79 -4.36
CA ASP A 346 -11.85 40.47 -5.05
C ASP A 346 -10.81 39.47 -5.61
N ARG A 347 -9.68 39.97 -6.14
CA ARG A 347 -8.62 39.11 -6.73
C ARG A 347 -7.95 38.18 -5.72
N ASP A 348 -8.09 38.46 -4.43
CA ASP A 348 -7.53 37.68 -3.32
C ASP A 348 -8.64 36.86 -2.61
N ASN A 349 -9.79 36.65 -3.26
CA ASN A 349 -10.97 35.93 -2.77
C ASN A 349 -11.59 36.52 -1.48
N LYS A 350 -11.42 37.82 -1.21
CA LYS A 350 -12.02 38.48 -0.04
C LYS A 350 -13.39 39.08 -0.34
N ALA A 351 -14.30 39.03 0.63
CA ALA A 351 -15.65 39.61 0.51
C ALA A 351 -15.59 41.12 0.23
N LYS A 352 -16.42 41.57 -0.71
CA LYS A 352 -16.50 42.97 -1.14
C LYS A 352 -17.92 43.53 -1.00
N ASP A 353 -18.79 43.32 -1.99
CA ASP A 353 -20.16 43.86 -2.00
C ASP A 353 -21.15 42.74 -1.65
N LEU A 354 -22.14 43.02 -0.78
CA LEU A 354 -23.23 42.08 -0.50
C LEU A 354 -24.13 41.99 -1.74
N ILE A 355 -24.29 40.77 -2.26
CA ILE A 355 -25.07 40.51 -3.48
C ILE A 355 -26.45 39.94 -3.16
N GLY A 356 -26.60 39.18 -2.08
CA GLY A 356 -27.89 38.57 -1.72
C GLY A 356 -27.77 37.48 -0.65
N THR A 357 -28.70 36.53 -0.66
CA THR A 357 -28.68 35.34 0.21
C THR A 357 -28.50 34.06 -0.60
N ALA A 358 -28.02 33.00 0.02
CA ALA A 358 -27.79 31.73 -0.63
C ALA A 358 -28.14 30.55 0.27
N THR A 359 -28.70 29.50 -0.31
CA THR A 359 -28.86 28.20 0.34
C THR A 359 -27.93 27.20 -0.32
N VAL A 360 -27.22 26.41 0.48
CA VAL A 360 -26.25 25.43 -0.03
C VAL A 360 -26.79 24.02 0.17
N ILE A 361 -26.69 23.23 -0.88
CA ILE A 361 -27.21 21.86 -0.94
C ILE A 361 -26.04 20.95 -1.33
N SER A 362 -25.70 20.00 -0.47
CA SER A 362 -24.77 18.90 -0.77
C SER A 362 -25.55 17.61 -1.01
N GLU A 363 -25.56 17.14 -2.26
CA GLU A 363 -26.30 15.94 -2.66
C GLU A 363 -25.69 14.65 -2.07
N SER A 364 -24.36 14.59 -1.92
CA SER A 364 -23.69 13.45 -1.29
C SER A 364 -24.10 13.28 0.17
N LYS A 365 -24.16 14.38 0.92
CA LYS A 365 -24.56 14.40 2.34
C LYS A 365 -26.05 14.10 2.52
N LYS A 366 -26.90 14.63 1.64
CA LYS A 366 -28.32 14.30 1.59
C LYS A 366 -28.56 12.80 1.41
N ILE A 367 -27.86 12.18 0.45
CA ILE A 367 -27.95 10.73 0.23
C ILE A 367 -27.42 9.96 1.44
N GLY A 368 -26.28 10.38 2.01
CA GLY A 368 -25.71 9.76 3.21
C GLY A 368 -26.68 9.78 4.39
N TYR A 369 -27.30 10.94 4.67
CA TYR A 369 -28.30 11.09 5.72
C TYR A 369 -29.54 10.23 5.48
N ALA A 370 -30.09 10.25 4.26
CA ALA A 370 -31.27 9.44 3.93
C ALA A 370 -31.01 7.93 4.05
N VAL A 371 -29.81 7.47 3.68
CA VAL A 371 -29.40 6.06 3.83
C VAL A 371 -29.23 5.68 5.30
N ASP A 372 -28.58 6.54 6.09
CA ASP A 372 -28.41 6.32 7.53
C ASP A 372 -29.75 6.26 8.27
N GLU A 373 -30.66 7.18 7.92
CA GLU A 373 -32.00 7.21 8.50
C GLU A 373 -32.81 5.96 8.11
N SER A 374 -32.69 5.53 6.84
CA SER A 374 -33.33 4.30 6.37
C SER A 374 -32.81 3.06 7.10
N ILE A 375 -31.50 2.96 7.33
CA ILE A 375 -30.89 1.86 8.11
C ILE A 375 -31.41 1.89 9.55
N ARG A 376 -31.45 3.07 10.20
CA ARG A 376 -32.00 3.22 11.55
C ARG A 376 -33.46 2.73 11.62
N LEU A 377 -34.30 3.19 10.70
CA LEU A 377 -35.72 2.82 10.63
C LEU A 377 -35.91 1.31 10.44
N LEU A 378 -35.06 0.66 9.63
CA LEU A 378 -35.12 -0.79 9.44
C LEU A 378 -34.73 -1.57 10.70
N TYR A 379 -33.78 -1.08 11.51
CA TYR A 379 -33.48 -1.68 12.81
C TYR A 379 -34.63 -1.52 13.80
N GLU A 380 -35.20 -0.31 13.93
CA GLU A 380 -36.35 -0.04 14.80
C GLU A 380 -37.56 -0.90 14.39
N LEU A 381 -37.76 -1.09 13.09
CA LEU A 381 -38.79 -1.96 12.53
C LEU A 381 -38.61 -3.43 12.91
N GLU A 382 -37.38 -3.95 12.87
CA GLU A 382 -37.08 -5.33 13.23
C GLU A 382 -37.34 -5.60 14.73
N GLU A 383 -36.93 -4.66 15.59
CA GLU A 383 -37.21 -4.71 17.02
C GLU A 383 -38.73 -4.68 17.30
N PHE A 384 -39.46 -3.76 16.66
CA PHE A 384 -40.92 -3.68 16.77
C PHE A 384 -41.61 -4.98 16.33
N ARG A 385 -41.21 -5.56 15.19
CA ARG A 385 -41.75 -6.82 14.67
C ARG A 385 -41.60 -7.96 15.69
N GLY A 386 -40.43 -8.08 16.31
CA GLY A 386 -40.17 -9.08 17.34
C GLY A 386 -41.09 -8.91 18.55
N ASN A 387 -41.23 -7.67 19.03
CA ASN A 387 -42.08 -7.34 20.17
C ASN A 387 -43.57 -7.59 19.87
N ALA A 388 -44.05 -7.21 18.69
CA ALA A 388 -45.44 -7.39 18.29
C ALA A 388 -45.85 -8.86 18.11
N TYR A 389 -44.94 -9.71 17.61
CA TYR A 389 -45.19 -11.15 17.52
C TYR A 389 -45.31 -11.79 18.91
N LEU A 390 -44.39 -11.45 19.82
CA LEU A 390 -44.44 -11.92 21.20
C LEU A 390 -45.74 -11.50 21.90
N ALA A 391 -46.21 -10.28 21.69
CA ALA A 391 -47.47 -9.82 22.27
C ALA A 391 -48.70 -10.55 21.71
N ALA A 392 -48.75 -10.82 20.41
CA ALA A 392 -49.85 -11.58 19.81
C ALA A 392 -49.90 -13.02 20.38
N VAL A 393 -48.73 -13.67 20.53
CA VAL A 393 -48.63 -14.99 21.17
C VAL A 393 -49.07 -14.94 22.63
N ASN A 394 -48.60 -13.96 23.40
CA ASN A 394 -49.01 -13.78 24.79
C ASN A 394 -50.53 -13.54 24.90
N THR A 395 -51.14 -12.83 23.95
CA THR A 395 -52.59 -12.61 23.90
C THR A 395 -53.36 -13.93 23.71
N LEU A 396 -52.87 -14.82 22.83
CA LEU A 396 -53.45 -16.15 22.67
C LEU A 396 -53.32 -16.99 23.95
N ASP A 397 -52.19 -16.90 24.64
CA ASP A 397 -52.01 -17.58 25.93
C ASP A 397 -53.01 -17.06 26.98
N ILE A 398 -53.23 -15.75 27.07
CA ILE A 398 -54.22 -15.16 27.98
C ILE A 398 -55.65 -15.56 27.62
N LEU A 399 -56.01 -15.60 26.33
CA LEU A 399 -57.31 -16.11 25.87
C LEU A 399 -57.53 -17.57 26.30
N GLY A 400 -56.48 -18.40 26.23
CA GLY A 400 -56.49 -19.75 26.77
C GLY A 400 -56.71 -19.79 28.30
N MET A 401 -56.07 -18.87 29.04
CA MET A 401 -56.28 -18.74 30.49
C MET A 401 -57.69 -18.26 30.85
N TYR A 402 -58.32 -17.45 30.00
CA TYR A 402 -59.73 -17.06 30.15
C TYR A 402 -60.67 -18.27 30.00
N ASP A 403 -60.48 -19.10 28.96
CA ASP A 403 -61.26 -20.33 28.77
C ASP A 403 -61.07 -21.30 29.94
N GLU A 404 -59.85 -21.41 30.45
CA GLU A 404 -59.54 -22.20 31.64
C GLU A 404 -60.22 -21.62 32.89
N THR A 405 -60.25 -20.30 33.05
CA THR A 405 -60.95 -19.62 34.14
C THR A 405 -62.46 -19.90 34.09
N VAL A 406 -63.09 -19.78 32.92
CA VAL A 406 -64.51 -20.10 32.73
C VAL A 406 -64.78 -21.56 33.08
N SER A 407 -63.94 -22.49 32.61
CA SER A 407 -64.04 -23.92 32.93
C SER A 407 -63.95 -24.23 34.43
N ASN A 408 -63.09 -23.50 35.15
CA ASN A 408 -62.95 -23.64 36.60
C ASN A 408 -64.09 -22.99 37.37
N LEU A 409 -64.62 -21.85 36.93
CA LEU A 409 -65.83 -21.25 37.50
C LEU A 409 -67.06 -22.15 37.32
N ILE A 410 -67.18 -22.84 36.17
CA ILE A 410 -68.21 -23.88 35.95
C ILE A 410 -68.00 -25.03 36.95
N SER A 411 -66.76 -25.41 37.24
CA SER A 411 -66.44 -26.45 38.23
C SER A 411 -66.81 -26.02 39.65
N VAL A 412 -66.59 -24.74 40.00
CA VAL A 412 -67.07 -24.14 41.26
C VAL A 412 -68.59 -24.17 41.33
N GLN A 413 -69.29 -23.73 40.28
CA GLN A 413 -70.76 -23.77 40.22
C GLN A 413 -71.29 -25.20 40.43
N ARG A 414 -70.74 -26.19 39.71
CA ARG A 414 -71.13 -27.61 39.86
C ARG A 414 -70.89 -28.13 41.27
N ALA A 415 -69.78 -27.74 41.90
CA ALA A 415 -69.48 -28.13 43.28
C ALA A 415 -70.47 -27.50 44.27
N LEU A 416 -70.84 -26.24 44.07
CA LEU A 416 -71.84 -25.53 44.88
C LEU A 416 -73.25 -26.11 44.69
N GLU A 417 -73.65 -26.46 43.46
CA GLU A 417 -74.90 -27.15 43.15
C GLU A 417 -74.98 -28.51 43.87
N SER A 418 -73.90 -29.30 43.80
CA SER A 418 -73.81 -30.57 44.51
C SER A 418 -73.88 -30.40 46.03
N ALA A 419 -73.30 -29.32 46.58
CA ALA A 419 -73.40 -29.00 48.00
C ALA A 419 -74.82 -28.57 48.38
N MET A 420 -75.52 -27.82 47.53
CA MET A 420 -76.91 -27.38 47.75
C MET A 420 -77.91 -28.54 47.66
N GLU A 421 -77.70 -29.48 46.74
CA GLU A 421 -78.49 -30.71 46.67
C GLU A 421 -78.27 -31.60 47.91
N SER A 422 -77.04 -31.68 48.42
CA SER A 422 -76.70 -32.36 49.67
C SER A 422 -77.39 -31.71 50.87
N LEU A 423 -77.41 -30.38 50.93
CA LEU A 423 -78.14 -29.60 51.96
C LEU A 423 -79.64 -29.88 51.94
N GLY A 424 -80.27 -29.94 50.76
CA GLY A 424 -81.70 -30.27 50.62
C GLY A 424 -82.08 -31.67 51.10
N LYS A 425 -81.10 -32.58 51.22
CA LYS A 425 -81.26 -33.95 51.71
C LYS A 425 -80.85 -34.11 53.19
N SER A 426 -80.26 -33.10 53.80
CA SER A 426 -79.69 -33.14 55.17
C SER A 426 -80.66 -32.59 56.22
N PRO A 427 -81.04 -33.35 57.27
CA PRO A 427 -81.96 -32.87 58.32
C PRO A 427 -81.39 -31.73 59.18
N ASP A 428 -80.06 -31.65 59.30
CA ASP A 428 -79.36 -30.74 60.20
C ASP A 428 -78.89 -29.44 59.49
N GLY A 429 -79.20 -29.29 58.20
CA GLY A 429 -78.82 -28.11 57.42
C GLY A 429 -77.31 -27.99 57.16
N THR A 430 -76.58 -29.12 57.16
CA THR A 430 -75.12 -29.19 56.96
C THR A 430 -74.75 -29.91 55.66
N VAL A 431 -73.61 -29.56 55.06
CA VAL A 431 -73.04 -30.19 53.87
C VAL A 431 -72.14 -31.37 54.27
N GLY A 432 -72.18 -32.46 53.50
CA GLY A 432 -71.26 -33.58 53.67
C GLY A 432 -69.78 -33.20 53.47
N TRP A 433 -68.88 -33.88 54.18
CA TRP A 433 -67.43 -33.62 54.11
C TRP A 433 -66.86 -33.71 52.69
N ARG A 434 -67.38 -34.65 51.88
CA ARG A 434 -66.91 -34.88 50.52
C ARG A 434 -67.27 -33.71 49.60
N GLU A 435 -68.48 -33.20 49.72
CA GLU A 435 -68.98 -32.05 48.97
C GLU A 435 -68.29 -30.76 49.42
N ALA A 436 -68.08 -30.57 50.73
CA ALA A 436 -67.32 -29.44 51.26
C ALA A 436 -65.86 -29.41 50.77
N ALA A 437 -65.20 -30.57 50.70
CA ALA A 437 -63.84 -30.69 50.15
C ALA A 437 -63.81 -30.47 48.63
N ALA A 438 -64.87 -30.85 47.91
CA ALA A 438 -64.98 -30.59 46.47
C ALA A 438 -65.17 -29.10 46.17
N VAL A 439 -66.00 -28.40 46.95
CA VAL A 439 -66.16 -26.93 46.86
C VAL A 439 -64.84 -26.23 47.14
N GLU A 440 -64.18 -26.54 48.25
CA GLU A 440 -62.89 -25.92 48.61
C GLU A 440 -61.82 -26.14 47.54
N LYS A 441 -61.72 -27.36 47.00
CA LYS A 441 -60.77 -27.66 45.92
C LYS A 441 -61.08 -26.86 44.66
N ALA A 442 -62.31 -26.93 44.15
CA ALA A 442 -62.71 -26.22 42.94
C ALA A 442 -62.46 -24.70 43.06
N MET A 443 -62.65 -24.16 44.26
CA MET A 443 -62.47 -22.74 44.56
C MET A 443 -61.00 -22.34 44.62
N SER A 444 -60.17 -23.15 45.27
CA SER A 444 -58.73 -22.95 45.30
C SER A 444 -58.13 -23.01 43.90
N ASP A 445 -58.56 -23.99 43.10
CA ASP A 445 -58.12 -24.16 41.71
C ASP A 445 -58.53 -22.92 40.87
N ALA A 446 -59.78 -22.47 40.99
CA ALA A 446 -60.27 -21.27 40.30
C ALA A 446 -59.55 -19.98 40.74
N MET A 447 -59.31 -19.79 42.04
CA MET A 447 -58.57 -18.61 42.54
C MET A 447 -57.13 -18.55 42.04
N SER A 448 -56.43 -19.69 41.99
CA SER A 448 -55.05 -19.76 41.48
C SER A 448 -54.94 -19.38 40.01
N ILE A 449 -55.96 -19.73 39.22
CA ILE A 449 -55.99 -19.44 37.79
C ILE A 449 -56.38 -17.97 37.57
N VAL A 450 -57.29 -17.43 38.38
CA VAL A 450 -57.59 -16.00 38.40
C VAL A 450 -56.35 -15.17 38.74
N ASP A 451 -55.51 -15.60 39.69
CA ASP A 451 -54.24 -14.93 40.01
C ASP A 451 -53.27 -14.92 38.81
N SER A 452 -53.19 -16.04 38.12
CA SER A 452 -52.33 -16.17 36.95
C SER A 452 -52.85 -15.26 35.82
N LEU A 453 -54.16 -15.23 35.62
CA LEU A 453 -54.82 -14.38 34.62
C LEU A 453 -54.66 -12.89 34.93
N GLU A 454 -54.85 -12.49 36.19
CA GLU A 454 -54.66 -11.11 36.65
C GLU A 454 -53.22 -10.64 36.41
N SER A 455 -52.23 -11.49 36.71
CA SER A 455 -50.82 -11.20 36.43
C SER A 455 -50.57 -11.04 34.93
N ALA A 456 -51.07 -11.95 34.10
CA ALA A 456 -50.81 -11.96 32.67
C ALA A 456 -51.47 -10.75 31.95
N VAL A 457 -52.70 -10.39 32.34
CA VAL A 457 -53.38 -9.20 31.80
C VAL A 457 -52.66 -7.91 32.20
N ARG A 458 -52.17 -7.82 33.44
CA ARG A 458 -51.41 -6.66 33.92
C ARG A 458 -50.07 -6.47 33.18
N ASP A 459 -49.40 -7.56 32.83
CA ASP A 459 -48.18 -7.49 32.03
C ASP A 459 -48.47 -7.00 30.59
N MET A 460 -49.66 -7.28 30.05
CA MET A 460 -50.09 -6.82 28.72
C MET A 460 -50.30 -5.31 28.64
N ASP A 461 -50.80 -4.66 29.69
CA ASP A 461 -51.02 -3.19 29.72
C ASP A 461 -49.71 -2.42 29.41
N THR A 462 -48.55 -3.00 29.70
CA THR A 462 -47.24 -2.38 29.42
C THR A 462 -46.87 -2.42 27.93
N PHE A 463 -47.35 -3.41 27.19
CA PHE A 463 -47.11 -3.56 25.76
C PHE A 463 -47.92 -2.55 24.94
N GLU A 464 -49.17 -2.27 25.33
CA GLU A 464 -50.03 -1.29 24.65
C GLU A 464 -49.36 0.10 24.61
N ALA A 465 -48.79 0.53 25.75
CA ALA A 465 -48.08 1.79 25.86
C ALA A 465 -46.82 1.83 24.96
N GLN A 466 -46.08 0.73 24.88
CA GLN A 466 -44.89 0.60 24.03
C GLN A 466 -45.25 0.57 22.55
N ALA A 467 -46.30 -0.15 22.16
CA ALA A 467 -46.77 -0.24 20.79
C ALA A 467 -47.28 1.10 20.25
N LYS A 468 -48.06 1.85 21.05
CA LYS A 468 -48.52 3.21 20.72
C LYS A 468 -47.35 4.18 20.56
N GLN A 469 -46.31 4.05 21.39
CA GLN A 469 -45.10 4.88 21.29
C GLN A 469 -44.31 4.59 20.00
N VAL A 470 -44.10 3.32 19.63
CA VAL A 470 -43.36 2.95 18.42
C VAL A 470 -44.13 3.34 17.15
N ALA A 471 -45.45 3.15 17.13
CA ALA A 471 -46.30 3.58 16.01
C ALA A 471 -46.23 5.10 15.79
N ALA A 472 -46.21 5.88 16.87
CA ALA A 472 -46.07 7.34 16.79
C ALA A 472 -44.69 7.76 16.23
N ILE A 473 -43.61 7.07 16.62
CA ILE A 473 -42.26 7.31 16.10
C ILE A 473 -42.20 7.04 14.60
N LEU A 474 -42.68 5.87 14.16
CA LEU A 474 -42.67 5.47 12.76
C LEU A 474 -43.48 6.44 11.88
N SER A 475 -44.68 6.83 12.31
CA SER A 475 -45.51 7.79 11.59
C SER A 475 -44.86 9.18 11.51
N SER A 476 -44.24 9.64 12.60
CA SER A 476 -43.59 10.96 12.62
C SER A 476 -42.38 11.03 11.67
N LYS A 477 -41.62 9.94 11.56
CA LYS A 477 -40.44 9.84 10.70
C LYS A 477 -40.79 9.64 9.23
N GLU A 478 -41.89 8.96 8.96
CA GLU A 478 -42.42 8.83 7.59
C GLU A 478 -42.81 10.19 7.01
N ASP A 479 -43.47 11.04 7.79
CA ASP A 479 -43.85 12.39 7.35
C ASP A 479 -42.62 13.27 7.06
N GLU A 480 -41.59 13.21 7.93
CA GLU A 480 -40.30 13.89 7.73
C GLU A 480 -39.62 13.41 6.44
N PHE A 481 -39.59 12.10 6.23
CA PHE A 481 -39.03 11.48 5.04
C PHE A 481 -39.80 11.84 3.77
N ARG A 482 -41.13 12.03 3.85
CA ARG A 482 -41.97 12.42 2.70
C ARG A 482 -41.72 13.86 2.26
N GLU A 483 -41.60 14.80 3.20
CA GLU A 483 -41.30 16.21 2.89
C GLU A 483 -39.90 16.37 2.27
N GLU A 484 -38.91 15.61 2.76
CA GLU A 484 -37.57 15.62 2.19
C GLU A 484 -37.51 14.91 0.83
N ALA A 485 -38.22 13.80 0.66
CA ALA A 485 -38.29 13.03 -0.58
C ALA A 485 -38.78 13.84 -1.80
N GLU A 486 -39.73 14.74 -1.58
CA GLU A 486 -40.30 15.60 -2.63
C GLU A 486 -39.39 16.80 -2.98
N SER A 487 -38.40 17.10 -2.14
CA SER A 487 -37.40 18.17 -2.31
C SER A 487 -36.12 17.70 -3.02
N TYR A 488 -35.90 16.39 -3.14
CA TYR A 488 -34.72 15.84 -3.81
C TYR A 488 -34.83 15.94 -5.33
N GLY A 489 -33.88 16.67 -5.94
CA GLY A 489 -33.63 16.63 -7.39
C GLY A 489 -33.07 15.28 -7.84
N GLU A 490 -32.86 15.14 -9.15
CA GLU A 490 -32.51 13.91 -9.89
C GLU A 490 -31.56 12.94 -9.15
N MET A 491 -32.12 12.04 -8.34
CA MET A 491 -31.46 10.85 -7.81
C MET A 491 -31.22 9.83 -8.94
N SER A 492 -30.24 8.94 -8.77
CA SER A 492 -30.08 7.83 -9.71
C SER A 492 -31.33 6.92 -9.67
N PRO A 493 -31.80 6.38 -10.81
CA PRO A 493 -33.01 5.56 -10.86
C PRO A 493 -32.97 4.36 -9.91
N GLU A 494 -31.78 3.78 -9.70
CA GLU A 494 -31.55 2.62 -8.83
C GLU A 494 -31.70 2.98 -7.34
N LEU A 495 -31.14 4.12 -6.92
CA LEU A 495 -31.29 4.60 -5.55
C LEU A 495 -32.74 5.03 -5.29
N GLN A 496 -33.38 5.64 -6.28
CA GLN A 496 -34.77 6.05 -6.21
C GLN A 496 -35.70 4.83 -6.06
N GLU A 497 -35.46 3.76 -6.81
CA GLU A 497 -36.20 2.49 -6.69
C GLU A 497 -36.02 1.85 -5.31
N LYS A 498 -34.79 1.78 -4.80
CA LYS A 498 -34.49 1.26 -3.46
C LYS A 498 -35.15 2.11 -2.36
N MET A 499 -35.16 3.43 -2.50
CA MET A 499 -35.78 4.34 -1.54
C MET A 499 -37.32 4.25 -1.57
N TYR A 500 -37.91 4.08 -2.75
CA TYR A 500 -39.33 3.79 -2.89
C TYR A 500 -39.71 2.45 -2.28
N MET A 501 -38.85 1.44 -2.39
CA MET A 501 -39.05 0.14 -1.74
C MET A 501 -39.03 0.27 -0.22
N VAL A 502 -38.07 1.00 0.36
CA VAL A 502 -38.03 1.27 1.81
C VAL A 502 -39.30 2.01 2.25
N ARG A 503 -39.72 3.05 1.52
CA ARG A 503 -40.97 3.77 1.80
C ARG A 503 -42.20 2.87 1.71
N TYR A 504 -42.29 2.04 0.67
CA TYR A 504 -43.41 1.10 0.51
C TYR A 504 -43.45 0.07 1.64
N LEU A 505 -42.28 -0.39 2.11
CA LEU A 505 -42.19 -1.29 3.25
C LEU A 505 -42.60 -0.60 4.57
N LEU A 506 -42.19 0.65 4.77
CA LEU A 506 -42.58 1.44 5.93
C LEU A 506 -44.10 1.70 5.96
N ASP A 507 -44.69 2.06 4.82
CA ASP A 507 -46.14 2.27 4.69
C ASP A 507 -46.93 0.96 4.91
N LEU A 508 -46.48 -0.14 4.27
CA LEU A 508 -47.09 -1.46 4.44
C LEU A 508 -47.05 -1.92 5.90
N VAL A 509 -45.93 -1.70 6.59
CA VAL A 509 -45.82 -2.10 8.01
C VAL A 509 -46.55 -1.12 8.91
N GLY A 510 -46.54 0.19 8.65
CA GLY A 510 -47.27 1.20 9.42
C GLY A 510 -48.78 0.92 9.46
N ILE A 511 -49.37 0.65 8.28
CA ILE A 511 -50.80 0.32 8.17
C ILE A 511 -51.12 -0.99 8.90
N GLN A 512 -50.30 -2.03 8.70
CA GLN A 512 -50.53 -3.33 9.32
C GLN A 512 -50.30 -3.32 10.84
N ALA A 513 -49.31 -2.57 11.33
CA ALA A 513 -49.02 -2.41 12.75
C ALA A 513 -50.20 -1.77 13.50
N LEU A 514 -50.84 -0.77 12.91
CA LEU A 514 -52.03 -0.10 13.44
C LEU A 514 -53.24 -1.04 13.52
N GLU A 515 -53.50 -1.83 12.48
CA GLU A 515 -54.58 -2.82 12.49
C GLU A 515 -54.36 -3.93 13.53
N ARG A 516 -53.11 -4.30 13.80
CA ARG A 516 -52.73 -5.37 14.73
C ARG A 516 -52.72 -4.92 16.19
N ALA A 517 -52.26 -3.69 16.46
CA ALA A 517 -52.37 -3.08 17.78
C ALA A 517 -53.84 -2.94 18.18
N LYS A 518 -54.73 -2.65 17.23
CA LYS A 518 -56.16 -2.54 17.47
C LYS A 518 -56.81 -3.85 17.93
N ALA A 519 -56.44 -5.00 17.37
CA ALA A 519 -56.98 -6.29 17.82
C ALA A 519 -56.60 -6.61 19.29
N ILE A 520 -55.42 -6.17 19.73
CA ILE A 520 -54.96 -6.32 21.12
C ILE A 520 -55.64 -5.28 22.02
N ASP A 521 -55.81 -4.05 21.56
CA ASP A 521 -56.53 -2.95 22.25
C ASP A 521 -58.01 -3.34 22.49
N ASP A 522 -58.68 -3.85 21.45
CA ASP A 522 -60.07 -4.36 21.50
C ASP A 522 -60.20 -5.53 22.51
N PHE A 523 -59.18 -6.37 22.64
CA PHE A 523 -59.13 -7.44 23.65
C PHE A 523 -58.98 -6.88 25.06
N VAL A 524 -58.03 -5.97 25.31
CA VAL A 524 -57.80 -5.36 26.62
C VAL A 524 -59.06 -4.62 27.10
N GLU A 525 -59.72 -3.89 26.20
CA GLU A 525 -60.98 -3.19 26.49
C GLU A 525 -62.11 -4.18 26.87
N ALA A 526 -62.20 -5.32 26.18
CA ALA A 526 -63.17 -6.38 26.50
C ALA A 526 -62.83 -7.17 27.78
N ALA A 527 -61.54 -7.34 28.08
CA ALA A 527 -61.00 -8.12 29.21
C ALA A 527 -61.12 -7.38 30.54
N SER A 528 -60.88 -6.07 30.55
CA SER A 528 -60.88 -5.18 31.72
C SER A 528 -62.11 -5.31 32.64
N PRO A 529 -63.37 -5.29 32.15
CA PRO A 529 -64.52 -5.45 33.01
C PRO A 529 -64.58 -6.84 33.67
N ILE A 530 -64.11 -7.90 32.99
CA ILE A 530 -64.15 -9.26 33.53
C ILE A 530 -63.06 -9.49 34.57
N THR A 531 -61.83 -9.00 34.34
CA THR A 531 -60.76 -9.09 35.36
C THR A 531 -61.15 -8.36 36.64
N SER A 532 -61.75 -7.18 36.54
CA SER A 532 -62.23 -6.43 37.70
C SER A 532 -63.29 -7.19 38.51
N GLN A 533 -64.16 -7.95 37.84
CA GLN A 533 -65.18 -8.76 38.47
C GLN A 533 -64.64 -10.06 39.06
N LEU A 534 -63.66 -10.69 38.40
CA LEU A 534 -62.95 -11.85 38.93
C LEU A 534 -62.20 -11.48 40.21
N ALA A 535 -61.56 -10.31 40.25
CA ALA A 535 -60.92 -9.76 41.44
C ALA A 535 -61.94 -9.49 42.56
N ALA A 536 -63.10 -8.91 42.23
CA ALA A 536 -64.19 -8.67 43.18
C ALA A 536 -64.78 -9.99 43.72
N TRP A 537 -64.98 -10.98 42.86
CA TRP A 537 -65.42 -12.33 43.23
C TRP A 537 -64.42 -12.99 44.17
N LYS A 538 -63.14 -13.02 43.79
CA LYS A 538 -62.06 -13.56 44.64
C LYS A 538 -62.05 -12.90 46.02
N SER A 539 -62.06 -11.57 46.06
CA SER A 539 -62.07 -10.80 47.31
C SER A 539 -63.30 -11.10 48.18
N THR A 540 -64.49 -11.21 47.55
CA THR A 540 -65.74 -11.55 48.25
C THR A 540 -65.61 -12.92 48.91
N LEU A 541 -65.08 -13.91 48.20
CA LEU A 541 -64.94 -15.28 48.69
C LEU A 541 -63.87 -15.42 49.77
N GLU A 542 -62.71 -14.78 49.60
CA GLU A 542 -61.68 -14.72 50.63
C GLU A 542 -62.23 -14.09 51.92
N SER A 543 -63.03 -13.02 51.79
CA SER A 543 -63.67 -12.38 52.94
C SER A 543 -64.66 -13.29 53.65
N LEU A 544 -65.42 -14.09 52.89
CA LEU A 544 -66.35 -15.09 53.44
C LEU A 544 -65.59 -16.20 54.18
N PHE A 545 -64.44 -16.64 53.66
CA PHE A 545 -63.61 -17.68 54.31
C PHE A 545 -62.92 -17.19 55.57
N GLN A 546 -62.38 -15.97 55.55
CA GLN A 546 -61.72 -15.39 56.71
C GLN A 546 -62.70 -15.09 57.84
N ARG A 547 -63.88 -14.54 57.53
CA ARG A 547 -64.92 -14.25 58.53
C ARG A 547 -65.41 -15.49 59.27
N MET A 548 -65.34 -16.66 58.64
CA MET A 548 -66.00 -17.87 59.12
C MET A 548 -65.03 -19.04 59.42
N SER A 549 -63.73 -18.78 59.54
CA SER A 549 -62.67 -19.76 59.89
C SER A 549 -62.54 -20.97 58.94
N GLY A 550 -62.82 -20.77 57.65
CA GLY A 550 -62.61 -21.75 56.58
C GLY A 550 -63.86 -22.51 56.12
N ILE A 551 -63.91 -22.84 54.82
CA ILE A 551 -65.08 -23.41 54.11
C ILE A 551 -65.69 -24.60 54.84
N ARG A 552 -64.86 -25.56 55.25
CA ARG A 552 -65.34 -26.79 55.91
C ARG A 552 -66.01 -26.51 57.25
N ALA A 553 -65.54 -25.49 57.99
CA ALA A 553 -66.14 -25.10 59.25
C ALA A 553 -67.52 -24.47 59.01
N VAL A 554 -67.66 -23.58 58.03
CA VAL A 554 -68.93 -22.89 57.70
C VAL A 554 -70.00 -23.86 57.22
N LEU A 555 -69.62 -24.74 56.31
CA LEU A 555 -70.54 -25.68 55.67
C LEU A 555 -71.02 -26.80 56.61
N SER A 556 -70.39 -26.90 57.79
CA SER A 556 -70.80 -27.79 58.88
C SER A 556 -71.78 -27.14 59.88
N THR A 557 -72.18 -25.88 59.66
CA THR A 557 -73.15 -25.14 60.49
C THR A 557 -74.51 -25.01 59.80
N GLY A 558 -75.57 -24.71 60.55
CA GLY A 558 -76.91 -24.44 59.99
C GLY A 558 -77.03 -23.19 59.13
N GLN A 559 -75.94 -22.43 58.92
CA GLN A 559 -75.86 -21.29 58.00
C GLN A 559 -75.29 -21.65 56.62
N ALA A 560 -74.94 -22.93 56.40
CA ALA A 560 -74.35 -23.41 55.15
C ALA A 560 -75.19 -23.08 53.91
N GLY A 561 -76.52 -23.15 54.00
CA GLY A 561 -77.41 -22.85 52.87
C GLY A 561 -77.34 -21.40 52.39
N GLN A 562 -77.28 -20.44 53.32
CA GLN A 562 -77.17 -19.02 52.96
C GLN A 562 -75.81 -18.74 52.31
N VAL A 563 -74.74 -19.29 52.88
CA VAL A 563 -73.37 -19.08 52.40
C VAL A 563 -73.13 -19.73 51.04
N VAL A 564 -73.65 -20.93 50.79
CA VAL A 564 -73.59 -21.59 49.47
C VAL A 564 -74.39 -20.80 48.43
N SER A 565 -75.55 -20.26 48.80
CA SER A 565 -76.35 -19.41 47.90
C SER A 565 -75.60 -18.12 47.54
N GLU A 566 -75.02 -17.42 48.52
CA GLU A 566 -74.24 -16.20 48.28
C GLU A 566 -73.02 -16.47 47.38
N MET A 567 -72.32 -17.59 47.59
CA MET A 567 -71.21 -18.01 46.73
C MET A 567 -71.68 -18.38 45.32
N MET A 568 -72.85 -19.00 45.18
CA MET A 568 -73.42 -19.38 43.90
C MET A 568 -73.88 -18.15 43.12
N ASP A 569 -74.52 -17.18 43.77
CA ASP A 569 -74.91 -15.90 43.17
C ASP A 569 -73.67 -15.11 42.71
N ALA A 570 -72.64 -15.02 43.55
CA ALA A 570 -71.38 -14.36 43.21
C ALA A 570 -70.69 -15.05 42.02
N THR A 571 -70.65 -16.39 41.99
CA THR A 571 -70.02 -17.16 40.90
C THR A 571 -70.83 -17.07 39.61
N ASN A 572 -72.16 -17.14 39.68
CA ASN A 572 -73.04 -17.04 38.52
C ASN A 572 -72.99 -15.64 37.88
N SER A 573 -72.91 -14.59 38.69
CA SER A 573 -72.76 -13.21 38.19
C SER A 573 -71.51 -13.04 37.33
N VAL A 574 -70.38 -13.63 37.74
CA VAL A 574 -69.13 -13.57 36.97
C VAL A 574 -69.17 -14.51 35.77
N LEU A 575 -69.75 -15.70 35.91
CA LEU A 575 -69.81 -16.69 34.84
C LEU A 575 -70.64 -16.20 33.64
N VAL A 576 -71.80 -15.57 33.87
CA VAL A 576 -72.63 -15.01 32.79
C VAL A 576 -71.87 -13.97 31.98
N GLN A 577 -71.06 -13.15 32.65
CA GLN A 577 -70.29 -12.10 31.98
C GLN A 577 -69.03 -12.65 31.30
N ALA A 578 -68.35 -13.62 31.92
CA ALA A 578 -67.19 -14.28 31.32
C ALA A 578 -67.59 -15.10 30.07
N GLN A 579 -68.78 -15.70 30.06
CA GLN A 579 -69.34 -16.42 28.90
C GLN A 579 -69.85 -15.50 27.78
N ALA A 580 -70.06 -14.20 28.06
CA ALA A 580 -70.46 -13.23 27.05
C ALA A 580 -69.30 -12.78 26.16
N MET A 581 -68.05 -13.08 26.55
CA MET A 581 -66.86 -12.81 25.74
C MET A 581 -66.75 -13.86 24.62
N ASP A 582 -66.62 -13.39 23.39
CA ASP A 582 -66.47 -14.24 22.21
C ASP A 582 -64.99 -14.63 22.02
N ILE A 583 -64.50 -15.51 22.91
CA ILE A 583 -63.11 -16.01 22.88
C ILE A 583 -62.73 -16.59 21.52
N PRO A 584 -63.54 -17.44 20.84
CA PRO A 584 -63.18 -18.00 19.54
C PRO A 584 -62.95 -16.95 18.46
N SER A 585 -63.81 -15.94 18.35
CA SER A 585 -63.64 -14.87 17.37
C SER A 585 -62.41 -14.00 17.66
N MET A 586 -62.11 -13.76 18.94
CA MET A 586 -60.89 -13.03 19.35
C MET A 586 -59.62 -13.86 19.08
N GLU A 587 -59.65 -15.15 19.35
CA GLU A 587 -58.56 -16.09 19.05
C GLU A 587 -58.28 -16.13 17.54
N ASP A 588 -59.31 -16.19 16.72
CA ASP A 588 -59.18 -16.14 15.25
C ASP A 588 -58.54 -14.82 14.79
N ALA A 589 -59.01 -13.68 15.31
CA ALA A 589 -58.46 -12.36 14.96
C ALA A 589 -56.99 -12.19 15.37
N VAL A 590 -56.62 -12.62 16.58
CA VAL A 590 -55.25 -12.55 17.09
C VAL A 590 -54.35 -13.59 16.39
N SER A 591 -54.86 -14.78 16.07
CA SER A 591 -54.15 -15.82 15.33
C SER A 591 -53.86 -15.38 13.89
N GLU A 592 -54.83 -14.75 13.23
CA GLU A 592 -54.66 -14.16 11.90
C GLU A 592 -53.63 -13.02 11.94
N ALA A 593 -53.69 -12.15 12.95
CA ALA A 593 -52.67 -11.14 13.18
C ALA A 593 -51.27 -11.79 13.32
N ALA A 594 -51.10 -12.76 14.23
CA ALA A 594 -49.83 -13.45 14.47
C ALA A 594 -49.25 -14.12 13.21
N LYS A 595 -50.09 -14.83 12.43
CA LYS A 595 -49.69 -15.44 11.15
C LYS A 595 -49.24 -14.41 10.13
N ASN A 596 -49.92 -13.28 10.07
CA ASN A 596 -49.55 -12.19 9.17
C ASN A 596 -48.23 -11.50 9.60
N LEU A 597 -47.92 -11.43 10.91
CA LEU A 597 -46.59 -11.02 11.38
C LEU A 597 -45.49 -12.02 10.97
N GLU A 598 -45.79 -13.32 11.05
CA GLU A 598 -44.86 -14.37 10.63
C GLU A 598 -44.59 -14.31 9.11
N ALA A 599 -45.60 -13.98 8.30
CA ALA A 599 -45.43 -13.81 6.85
C ALA A 599 -44.49 -12.64 6.49
N VAL A 600 -44.50 -11.55 7.27
CA VAL A 600 -43.58 -10.41 7.09
C VAL A 600 -42.12 -10.75 7.47
N LYS A 601 -41.89 -11.80 8.27
CA LYS A 601 -40.55 -12.35 8.54
C LYS A 601 -39.83 -12.85 7.28
N ALA A 602 -40.57 -13.14 6.21
CA ALA A 602 -40.00 -13.50 4.92
C ALA A 602 -39.22 -12.34 4.25
N ILE A 603 -39.40 -11.10 4.72
CA ILE A 603 -38.64 -9.94 4.27
C ILE A 603 -37.32 -9.90 5.05
N ASP A 604 -36.22 -10.15 4.35
CA ASP A 604 -34.86 -10.13 4.89
C ASP A 604 -34.39 -8.66 5.08
N THR A 605 -34.83 -8.05 6.18
CA THR A 605 -34.45 -6.68 6.60
C THR A 605 -32.94 -6.54 6.69
N GLU A 606 -32.25 -7.57 7.18
CA GLU A 606 -30.80 -7.62 7.28
C GLU A 606 -30.13 -7.58 5.89
N ALA A 607 -30.68 -8.26 4.88
CA ALA A 607 -30.20 -8.12 3.50
C ALA A 607 -30.40 -6.71 2.95
N ILE A 608 -31.54 -6.08 3.22
CA ILE A 608 -31.80 -4.69 2.79
C ILE A 608 -30.83 -3.73 3.48
N ILE A 609 -30.58 -3.89 4.79
CA ILE A 609 -29.60 -3.09 5.54
C ILE A 609 -28.20 -3.27 4.95
N ARG A 610 -27.76 -4.50 4.68
CA ARG A 610 -26.45 -4.76 4.04
C ARG A 610 -26.34 -4.08 2.67
N GLU A 611 -27.40 -4.12 1.86
CA GLU A 611 -27.44 -3.46 0.56
C GLU A 611 -27.38 -1.93 0.68
N LEU A 612 -28.09 -1.34 1.64
CA LEU A 612 -28.02 0.10 1.93
C LEU A 612 -26.65 0.51 2.48
N GLN A 613 -26.06 -0.31 3.33
CA GLN A 613 -24.71 -0.09 3.85
C GLN A 613 -23.67 -0.16 2.72
N GLN A 614 -23.81 -1.10 1.79
CA GLN A 614 -22.96 -1.17 0.61
C GLN A 614 -23.12 0.06 -0.29
N VAL A 615 -24.36 0.58 -0.45
CA VAL A 615 -24.59 1.85 -1.15
C VAL A 615 -23.88 2.99 -0.42
N LYS A 616 -24.01 3.11 0.90
CA LYS A 616 -23.31 4.10 1.71
C LYS A 616 -21.79 4.02 1.56
N ASP A 617 -21.22 2.82 1.70
CA ASP A 617 -19.78 2.59 1.60
C ASP A 617 -19.24 2.83 0.19
N SER A 618 -20.12 2.79 -0.82
CA SER A 618 -19.79 3.13 -2.22
C SER A 618 -19.91 4.63 -2.53
N LEU A 619 -20.50 5.43 -1.64
CA LEU A 619 -20.53 6.88 -1.80
C LEU A 619 -19.11 7.42 -1.65
N PRO A 620 -18.67 8.35 -2.51
CA PRO A 620 -17.38 8.99 -2.34
C PRO A 620 -17.31 9.75 -1.00
N ASP A 621 -16.41 9.34 -0.11
CA ASP A 621 -16.07 10.07 1.12
C ASP A 621 -15.14 11.25 0.76
N LEU A 622 -15.72 12.24 0.08
CA LEU A 622 -15.02 13.44 -0.37
C LEU A 622 -15.66 14.66 0.28
N ARG A 623 -14.84 15.59 0.75
CA ARG A 623 -15.32 16.90 1.22
C ARG A 623 -15.91 17.67 0.05
N ASP A 624 -16.90 18.52 0.32
CA ASP A 624 -17.58 19.30 -0.73
C ASP A 624 -16.60 20.12 -1.59
N ASP A 625 -15.54 20.65 -0.97
CA ASP A 625 -14.49 21.40 -1.66
C ASP A 625 -13.52 20.53 -2.50
N GLU A 626 -13.30 19.27 -2.12
CA GLU A 626 -12.48 18.32 -2.87
C GLU A 626 -13.15 17.94 -4.18
N VAL A 627 -14.48 17.75 -4.17
CA VAL A 627 -15.27 17.49 -5.38
C VAL A 627 -15.20 18.70 -6.31
N GLY A 628 -15.47 19.91 -5.80
CA GLY A 628 -15.40 21.14 -6.58
C GLY A 628 -14.01 21.43 -7.15
N ARG A 629 -12.95 21.23 -6.36
CA ARG A 629 -11.55 21.36 -6.82
C ARG A 629 -11.20 20.32 -7.89
N SER A 630 -11.65 19.08 -7.73
CA SER A 630 -11.41 18.01 -8.70
C SER A 630 -12.07 18.28 -10.04
N ILE A 631 -13.33 18.75 -10.04
CA ILE A 631 -14.03 19.17 -11.26
C ILE A 631 -13.28 20.32 -11.94
N ARG A 632 -12.81 21.32 -11.19
CA ARG A 632 -11.99 22.41 -11.74
C ARG A 632 -10.67 21.94 -12.34
N LEU A 633 -10.01 20.97 -11.71
CA LEU A 633 -8.80 20.37 -12.28
C LEU A 633 -9.13 19.65 -13.59
N ILE A 634 -10.19 18.84 -13.62
CA ILE A 634 -10.64 18.16 -14.83
C ILE A 634 -11.01 19.17 -15.91
N ASP A 635 -11.70 20.27 -15.59
CA ASP A 635 -12.01 21.34 -16.55
C ASP A 635 -10.76 22.04 -17.08
N ARG A 636 -9.72 22.18 -16.26
CA ARG A 636 -8.42 22.67 -16.70
C ARG A 636 -7.72 21.68 -17.66
N TYR A 637 -7.84 20.39 -17.37
CA TYR A 637 -7.30 19.32 -18.21
C TYR A 637 -8.07 19.18 -19.54
N ILE A 638 -9.41 19.11 -19.52
CA ILE A 638 -10.30 19.02 -20.69
C ILE A 638 -10.27 20.31 -21.50
N GLY A 639 -10.24 21.47 -20.83
CA GLY A 639 -10.15 22.80 -21.43
C GLY A 639 -8.79 23.14 -22.04
N GLY A 640 -7.84 22.19 -22.01
CA GLY A 640 -6.62 22.27 -22.80
C GLY A 640 -5.48 23.08 -22.17
N GLU A 641 -5.44 23.30 -20.86
CA GLU A 641 -4.27 23.93 -20.21
C GLU A 641 -3.10 22.94 -19.99
N VAL A 642 -3.30 21.63 -20.20
CA VAL A 642 -2.27 20.59 -19.96
C VAL A 642 -2.21 19.49 -21.06
N ILE A 643 -2.92 19.64 -22.18
CA ILE A 643 -2.90 18.66 -23.28
C ILE A 643 -1.76 19.02 -24.25
N PRO A 644 -0.71 18.19 -24.42
CA PRO A 644 0.23 18.39 -25.51
C PRO A 644 -0.52 18.24 -26.85
N GLY A 645 -0.42 19.25 -27.73
CA GLY A 645 -0.91 19.12 -29.11
C GLY A 645 -0.16 18.03 -29.88
N ASP A 646 -0.57 17.80 -31.13
CA ASP A 646 0.12 16.86 -32.04
C ASP A 646 1.64 17.10 -32.03
N SER A 647 2.40 16.01 -32.21
CA SER A 647 3.87 16.09 -32.34
C SER A 647 4.34 15.27 -33.53
N LEU A 648 5.30 15.84 -34.26
CA LEU A 648 6.00 15.21 -35.38
C LEU A 648 7.43 14.89 -34.92
N GLN A 649 7.83 13.63 -35.01
CA GLN A 649 9.16 13.16 -34.62
C GLN A 649 9.93 12.67 -35.84
N ILE A 650 11.08 13.28 -36.13
CA ILE A 650 11.97 12.89 -37.24
C ILE A 650 13.33 12.46 -36.69
N LEU A 651 13.80 11.29 -37.08
CA LEU A 651 15.18 10.85 -36.84
C LEU A 651 16.07 11.37 -37.96
N VAL A 652 17.14 12.09 -37.61
CA VAL A 652 18.13 12.63 -38.57
C VAL A 652 19.55 12.21 -38.22
N ASP A 653 20.47 12.31 -39.18
CA ASP A 653 21.89 12.16 -38.89
C ASP A 653 22.46 13.37 -38.14
N ALA A 654 23.49 13.12 -37.32
CA ALA A 654 24.09 14.12 -36.43
C ALA A 654 24.77 15.29 -37.15
N LYS A 655 25.02 15.19 -38.46
CA LYS A 655 25.61 16.27 -39.27
C LYS A 655 24.58 17.32 -39.69
N THR A 656 23.29 17.07 -39.46
CA THR A 656 22.18 17.99 -39.78
C THR A 656 22.28 19.30 -39.02
N ASP A 657 22.13 20.43 -39.71
CA ASP A 657 22.16 21.76 -39.08
C ASP A 657 20.87 22.04 -38.30
N LEU A 658 20.97 22.01 -36.97
CA LEU A 658 19.84 22.20 -36.04
C LEU A 658 19.20 23.60 -36.11
N ARG A 659 19.98 24.63 -36.47
CA ARG A 659 19.42 25.98 -36.58
C ARG A 659 18.57 26.10 -37.84
N LYS A 660 19.02 25.49 -38.93
CA LYS A 660 18.24 25.41 -40.17
C LYS A 660 17.02 24.51 -40.03
N SER A 661 17.13 23.36 -39.37
CA SER A 661 15.97 22.48 -39.15
C SER A 661 14.86 23.20 -38.36
N LYS A 662 15.21 23.92 -37.28
CA LYS A 662 14.27 24.74 -36.51
C LYS A 662 13.64 25.86 -37.35
N ALA A 663 14.42 26.51 -38.22
CA ALA A 663 13.90 27.54 -39.11
C ALA A 663 12.95 26.97 -40.17
N LEU A 664 13.25 25.79 -40.73
CA LEU A 664 12.41 25.09 -41.70
C LEU A 664 11.09 24.62 -41.08
N ALA A 665 11.13 24.08 -39.86
CA ALA A 665 9.93 23.66 -39.13
C ALA A 665 8.99 24.86 -38.88
N LYS A 666 9.53 25.98 -38.38
CA LYS A 666 8.76 27.21 -38.16
C LYS A 666 8.24 27.84 -39.45
N GLY A 667 8.98 27.68 -40.55
CA GLY A 667 8.55 28.13 -41.88
C GLY A 667 7.46 27.26 -42.49
N MET A 668 7.42 25.96 -42.18
CA MET A 668 6.43 25.01 -42.70
C MET A 668 5.16 24.98 -41.85
N PHE A 669 5.30 24.92 -40.53
CA PHE A 669 4.19 24.67 -39.61
C PHE A 669 3.72 25.92 -38.84
N GLY A 670 4.40 27.07 -39.03
CA GLY A 670 4.08 28.34 -38.38
C GLY A 670 5.01 28.68 -37.21
N LYS A 671 5.04 29.95 -36.79
CA LYS A 671 6.01 30.44 -35.79
C LYS A 671 5.79 29.92 -34.37
N GLU A 672 4.58 29.43 -34.11
CA GLU A 672 4.06 28.97 -32.82
C GLU A 672 4.49 27.53 -32.47
N VAL A 673 5.03 26.76 -33.42
CA VAL A 673 5.53 25.41 -33.11
C VAL A 673 6.83 25.47 -32.30
N SER A 674 6.94 24.55 -31.35
CA SER A 674 8.16 24.34 -30.56
C SER A 674 8.96 23.19 -31.16
N VAL A 675 10.28 23.35 -31.23
CA VAL A 675 11.18 22.35 -31.83
C VAL A 675 12.23 21.97 -30.80
N TYR A 676 12.25 20.69 -30.46
CA TYR A 676 13.17 20.08 -29.51
C TYR A 676 14.10 19.11 -30.24
N THR A 677 15.26 18.89 -29.64
CA THR A 677 16.27 17.97 -30.18
C THR A 677 16.75 17.09 -29.06
N SER A 678 16.68 15.77 -29.25
CA SER A 678 17.14 14.77 -28.29
C SER A 678 18.20 13.86 -28.95
N PRO A 679 19.11 13.27 -28.17
CA PRO A 679 19.96 12.20 -28.66
C PRO A 679 19.09 11.01 -29.09
N ALA A 680 19.55 10.21 -30.06
CA ALA A 680 18.80 9.04 -30.52
C ALA A 680 18.75 7.89 -29.50
N GLY A 681 19.57 7.96 -28.45
CA GLY A 681 19.62 7.05 -27.32
C GLY A 681 20.80 7.37 -26.40
N LEU A 682 21.00 6.57 -25.37
CA LEU A 682 22.11 6.63 -24.44
C LEU A 682 22.60 5.21 -24.16
N LEU A 683 23.91 5.01 -24.03
CA LEU A 683 24.49 3.72 -23.66
C LEU A 683 24.63 3.66 -22.13
N GLU A 684 23.94 2.71 -21.51
CA GLU A 684 24.08 2.38 -20.09
C GLU A 684 24.80 1.03 -19.93
N PRO A 685 25.85 0.96 -19.09
CA PRO A 685 26.44 -0.32 -18.72
C PRO A 685 25.47 -1.13 -17.85
N GLY A 686 25.45 -2.46 -18.02
CA GLY A 686 24.62 -3.34 -17.20
C GLY A 686 25.02 -3.28 -15.72
N VAL A 687 24.05 -3.03 -14.83
CA VAL A 687 24.29 -2.86 -13.38
C VAL A 687 25.04 -4.03 -12.74
N ARG A 688 24.76 -5.29 -13.13
CA ARG A 688 25.48 -6.47 -12.62
C ARG A 688 26.92 -6.54 -13.15
N SER A 689 27.12 -6.32 -14.45
CA SER A 689 28.46 -6.26 -15.05
C SER A 689 29.34 -5.20 -14.38
N GLU A 690 28.75 -4.08 -13.94
CA GLU A 690 29.41 -3.00 -13.23
C GLU A 690 29.85 -3.41 -11.81
N VAL A 691 28.97 -4.10 -11.07
CA VAL A 691 29.32 -4.65 -9.75
C VAL A 691 30.48 -5.65 -9.84
N TYR A 692 30.45 -6.57 -10.81
CA TYR A 692 31.55 -7.52 -11.01
C TYR A 692 32.84 -6.86 -11.52
N ARG A 693 32.73 -5.76 -12.29
CA ARG A 693 33.87 -4.92 -12.64
C ARG A 693 34.51 -4.32 -11.39
N ILE A 694 33.71 -3.74 -10.50
CA ILE A 694 34.15 -3.20 -9.21
C ILE A 694 34.78 -4.31 -8.35
N LEU A 695 34.20 -5.52 -8.29
CA LEU A 695 34.78 -6.65 -7.57
C LEU A 695 36.15 -7.07 -8.12
N ARG A 696 36.28 -7.14 -9.45
CA ARG A 696 37.54 -7.47 -10.11
C ARG A 696 38.61 -6.38 -9.88
N GLU A 697 38.19 -5.12 -9.89
CA GLU A 697 39.04 -3.98 -9.58
C GLU A 697 39.46 -3.93 -8.11
N ALA A 698 38.57 -4.33 -7.20
CA ALA A 698 38.86 -4.50 -5.78
C ALA A 698 39.92 -5.59 -5.56
N ARG A 699 39.82 -6.74 -6.24
CA ARG A 699 40.86 -7.78 -6.19
C ARG A 699 42.23 -7.25 -6.63
N ALA A 700 42.28 -6.51 -7.73
CA ALA A 700 43.53 -5.94 -8.25
C ALA A 700 44.11 -4.89 -7.28
N SER A 701 43.26 -4.11 -6.62
CA SER A 701 43.64 -3.12 -5.62
C SER A 701 44.15 -3.76 -4.33
N VAL A 702 43.50 -4.82 -3.85
CA VAL A 702 43.96 -5.61 -2.69
C VAL A 702 45.32 -6.25 -2.98
N ALA A 703 45.50 -6.82 -4.17
CA ALA A 703 46.81 -7.34 -4.59
C ALA A 703 47.90 -6.24 -4.59
N ALA A 704 47.55 -5.02 -4.99
CA ALA A 704 48.47 -3.89 -4.96
C ALA A 704 48.88 -3.50 -3.53
N ILE A 705 47.92 -3.38 -2.61
CA ILE A 705 48.17 -3.06 -1.19
C ILE A 705 49.03 -4.15 -0.53
N VAL A 706 48.68 -5.42 -0.74
CA VAL A 706 49.42 -6.55 -0.16
C VAL A 706 50.83 -6.65 -0.76
N SER A 707 51.03 -6.35 -2.04
CA SER A 707 52.36 -6.29 -2.66
C SER A 707 53.23 -5.19 -2.04
N VAL A 708 52.66 -4.02 -1.76
CA VAL A 708 53.36 -2.93 -1.06
C VAL A 708 53.78 -3.36 0.34
N ILE A 709 52.87 -3.97 1.10
CA ILE A 709 53.16 -4.48 2.45
C ILE A 709 54.22 -5.58 2.40
N ALA A 710 54.10 -6.52 1.47
CA ALA A 710 55.04 -7.62 1.29
C ALA A 710 56.43 -7.12 0.90
N THR A 711 56.54 -6.14 0.01
CA THR A 711 57.81 -5.49 -0.34
C THR A 711 58.42 -4.79 0.86
N PHE A 712 57.63 -4.00 1.61
CA PHE A 712 58.13 -3.32 2.81
C PHE A 712 58.65 -4.32 3.85
N LEU A 713 57.92 -5.40 4.11
CA LEU A 713 58.32 -6.45 5.03
C LEU A 713 59.60 -7.17 4.57
N ALA A 714 59.70 -7.52 3.28
CA ALA A 714 60.88 -8.16 2.70
C ALA A 714 62.13 -7.27 2.79
N LEU A 715 61.97 -5.96 2.59
CA LEU A 715 63.07 -5.00 2.73
C LEU A 715 63.51 -4.88 4.21
N ILE A 716 62.57 -4.84 5.15
CA ILE A 716 62.84 -4.80 6.59
C ILE A 716 63.60 -6.05 7.06
N LEU A 717 63.16 -7.23 6.63
CA LEU A 717 63.70 -8.50 7.11
C LEU A 717 65.08 -8.81 6.53
N ASP A 718 65.24 -8.64 5.21
CA ASP A 718 66.44 -9.12 4.51
C ASP A 718 67.41 -8.00 4.10
N HIS A 719 66.90 -6.83 3.74
CA HIS A 719 67.71 -5.81 3.07
C HIS A 719 68.18 -4.69 4.01
N ALA A 720 67.47 -4.45 5.12
CA ALA A 720 67.86 -3.47 6.13
C ALA A 720 69.24 -3.78 6.74
N ALA A 721 69.53 -5.05 7.01
CA ALA A 721 70.82 -5.51 7.52
C ALA A 721 71.99 -5.21 6.57
N ILE A 722 71.79 -5.47 5.28
CA ILE A 722 72.79 -5.22 4.23
C ILE A 722 73.08 -3.71 4.13
N VAL A 723 72.04 -2.87 4.25
CA VAL A 723 72.19 -1.41 4.25
C VAL A 723 72.93 -0.92 5.49
N SER A 724 72.62 -1.44 6.68
CA SER A 724 73.34 -1.11 7.92
C SER A 724 74.82 -1.48 7.84
N ALA A 725 75.15 -2.66 7.28
CA ALA A 725 76.54 -3.06 7.08
C ALA A 725 77.29 -2.18 6.05
N MET A 726 76.63 -1.79 4.96
CA MET A 726 77.23 -0.87 3.97
C MET A 726 77.49 0.54 4.52
N ARG A 727 76.71 0.98 5.51
CA ARG A 727 76.98 2.23 6.24
C ARG A 727 78.24 2.11 7.08
N GLU A 728 78.45 0.99 7.75
CA GLU A 728 79.66 0.72 8.56
C GLU A 728 80.93 0.64 7.70
N PHE A 729 80.81 0.13 6.48
CA PHE A 729 81.90 0.18 5.48
C PHE A 729 82.15 1.59 4.89
N LYS A 730 81.67 2.66 5.54
CA LYS A 730 81.76 4.08 5.13
C LYS A 730 81.18 4.38 3.74
N LYS A 731 80.27 3.55 3.22
CA LYS A 731 79.64 3.69 1.89
C LYS A 731 78.16 4.05 2.00
N ARG A 732 77.85 5.10 2.77
CA ARG A 732 76.48 5.54 3.08
C ARG A 732 75.61 5.82 1.85
N GLY A 733 76.16 6.46 0.81
CA GLY A 733 75.45 6.74 -0.44
C GLY A 733 75.13 5.49 -1.25
N LEU A 734 76.02 4.49 -1.25
CA LEU A 734 75.83 3.23 -1.97
C LEU A 734 74.72 2.38 -1.33
N GLY A 735 74.60 2.38 -0.01
CA GLY A 735 73.55 1.66 0.70
C GLY A 735 72.16 2.26 0.49
N LEU A 736 72.06 3.59 0.38
CA LEU A 736 70.81 4.28 0.03
C LEU A 736 70.38 3.93 -1.41
N ALA A 737 71.29 4.08 -2.37
CA ALA A 737 71.02 3.77 -3.78
C ALA A 737 70.63 2.30 -3.98
N TYR A 738 71.29 1.38 -3.26
CA TYR A 738 70.98 -0.04 -3.28
C TYR A 738 69.54 -0.33 -2.81
N SER A 739 69.13 0.18 -1.66
CA SER A 739 67.81 -0.08 -1.10
C SER A 739 66.69 0.49 -1.97
N MET A 740 66.89 1.69 -2.54
CA MET A 740 65.98 2.29 -3.52
C MET A 740 65.83 1.40 -4.76
N ALA A 741 66.96 0.97 -5.35
CA ALA A 741 66.94 0.15 -6.56
C ALA A 741 66.29 -1.22 -6.32
N VAL A 742 66.61 -1.88 -5.19
CA VAL A 742 66.03 -3.18 -4.87
C VAL A 742 64.55 -3.07 -4.51
N GLY A 743 64.15 -2.03 -3.77
CA GLY A 743 62.74 -1.77 -3.48
C GLY A 743 61.92 -1.51 -4.74
N ALA A 744 62.46 -0.74 -5.69
CA ALA A 744 61.85 -0.52 -7.00
C ALA A 744 61.69 -1.82 -7.80
N VAL A 745 62.73 -2.65 -7.85
CA VAL A 745 62.73 -3.92 -8.59
C VAL A 745 61.75 -4.93 -7.98
N ILE A 746 61.78 -5.15 -6.66
CA ILE A 746 60.90 -6.12 -6.00
C ILE A 746 59.44 -5.75 -6.20
N LEU A 747 59.06 -4.49 -5.96
CA LEU A 747 57.66 -4.06 -6.07
C LEU A 747 57.16 -4.14 -7.52
N THR A 748 57.96 -3.68 -8.48
CA THR A 748 57.57 -3.70 -9.90
C THR A 748 57.39 -5.14 -10.40
N LEU A 749 58.29 -6.05 -10.01
CA LEU A 749 58.22 -7.45 -10.42
C LEU A 749 57.05 -8.17 -9.75
N GLN A 750 56.75 -7.86 -8.47
CA GLN A 750 55.57 -8.36 -7.79
C GLN A 750 54.26 -7.88 -8.44
N PHE A 751 54.16 -6.60 -8.81
CA PHE A 751 52.99 -6.07 -9.53
C PHE A 751 52.79 -6.74 -10.89
N ALA A 752 53.88 -6.96 -11.63
CA ALA A 752 53.83 -7.63 -12.92
C ALA A 752 53.37 -9.10 -12.81
N VAL A 753 53.86 -9.83 -11.81
CA VAL A 753 53.51 -11.25 -11.60
C VAL A 753 52.09 -11.42 -11.04
N THR A 754 51.68 -10.56 -10.12
CA THR A 754 50.36 -10.67 -9.46
C THR A 754 49.22 -10.06 -10.28
N GLY A 755 49.54 -9.28 -11.32
CA GLY A 755 48.55 -8.55 -12.11
C GLY A 755 47.90 -7.41 -11.32
N ALA A 756 48.53 -6.94 -10.25
CA ALA A 756 48.05 -5.83 -9.44
C ALA A 756 47.93 -4.55 -10.29
N ARG A 757 46.81 -3.84 -10.15
CA ARG A 757 46.53 -2.58 -10.85
C ARG A 757 45.82 -1.63 -9.91
N ILE A 758 46.22 -0.37 -9.95
CA ILE A 758 45.51 0.73 -9.30
C ILE A 758 45.10 1.71 -10.40
N PRO A 759 43.86 2.22 -10.41
CA PRO A 759 43.43 3.22 -11.40
C PRO A 759 44.39 4.40 -11.44
N TYR A 760 44.72 4.86 -12.64
CA TYR A 760 45.62 6.00 -12.88
C TYR A 760 47.09 5.81 -12.46
N ILE A 761 47.51 4.59 -12.07
CA ILE A 761 48.90 4.29 -11.67
C ILE A 761 49.55 3.31 -12.65
N ASP A 762 50.45 3.84 -13.50
CA ASP A 762 51.31 3.01 -14.36
C ASP A 762 52.47 2.35 -13.61
N LEU A 763 53.07 1.32 -14.23
CA LEU A 763 54.25 0.59 -13.71
C LEU A 763 55.42 1.51 -13.31
N TRP A 764 55.58 2.65 -13.97
CA TRP A 764 56.61 3.63 -13.61
C TRP A 764 56.37 4.25 -12.22
N HIS A 765 55.12 4.60 -11.91
CA HIS A 765 54.75 5.11 -10.58
C HIS A 765 54.98 4.05 -9.49
N VAL A 766 54.70 2.78 -9.79
CA VAL A 766 55.00 1.65 -8.90
C VAL A 766 56.50 1.58 -8.59
N SER A 767 57.35 1.76 -9.60
CA SER A 767 58.81 1.78 -9.41
C SER A 767 59.26 2.91 -8.48
N ILE A 768 58.67 4.11 -8.62
CA ILE A 768 58.93 5.27 -7.74
C ILE A 768 58.51 4.96 -6.30
N VAL A 769 57.32 4.40 -6.10
CA VAL A 769 56.82 4.02 -4.77
C VAL A 769 57.74 2.97 -4.13
N GLY A 770 58.16 1.96 -4.88
CA GLY A 770 59.13 0.96 -4.42
C GLY A 770 60.47 1.58 -4.01
N ALA A 771 60.95 2.56 -4.77
CA ALA A 771 62.16 3.30 -4.42
C ALA A 771 62.01 4.13 -3.13
N LEU A 772 60.85 4.78 -2.93
CA LEU A 772 60.54 5.53 -1.70
C LEU A 772 60.47 4.62 -0.47
N ILE A 773 59.84 3.45 -0.60
CA ILE A 773 59.81 2.43 0.46
C ILE A 773 61.25 1.97 0.76
N GLY A 774 62.04 1.70 -0.26
CA GLY A 774 63.47 1.39 -0.13
C GLY A 774 64.26 2.47 0.59
N LEU A 775 64.00 3.75 0.29
CA LEU A 775 64.62 4.89 0.96
C LEU A 775 64.21 4.98 2.44
N ALA A 776 62.93 4.79 2.74
CA ALA A 776 62.41 4.81 4.11
C ALA A 776 63.07 3.72 4.97
N VAL A 777 63.13 2.49 4.47
CA VAL A 777 63.81 1.37 5.14
C VAL A 777 65.30 1.66 5.30
N ALA A 778 65.96 2.20 4.27
CA ALA A 778 67.37 2.54 4.36
C ALA A 778 67.63 3.62 5.41
N SER A 779 66.79 4.66 5.50
CA SER A 779 66.94 5.73 6.50
C SER A 779 66.96 5.18 7.93
N GLN A 780 66.09 4.20 8.22
CA GLN A 780 65.88 3.60 9.54
C GLN A 780 66.63 2.28 9.76
N SER A 781 67.49 1.86 8.83
CA SER A 781 68.13 0.53 8.84
C SER A 781 68.85 0.20 10.16
N ASN A 782 69.55 1.19 10.75
CA ASN A 782 70.31 1.02 12.00
C ASN A 782 69.41 0.78 13.22
N LYS A 783 68.16 1.26 13.19
CA LYS A 783 67.16 1.00 14.26
C LYS A 783 66.47 -0.35 14.06
N ILE A 784 66.25 -0.72 12.80
CA ILE A 784 65.50 -1.92 12.41
C ILE A 784 66.37 -3.17 12.59
N SER A 785 67.59 -3.18 12.04
CA SER A 785 68.56 -4.27 12.16
C SER A 785 69.95 -3.67 12.45
N PRO A 786 70.25 -3.38 13.73
CA PRO A 786 71.57 -2.89 14.12
C PRO A 786 72.62 -3.98 13.84
N VAL A 787 73.78 -3.57 13.37
CA VAL A 787 74.91 -4.47 13.10
C VAL A 787 75.94 -4.29 14.23
N PRO A 788 76.56 -5.37 14.76
CA PRO A 788 77.61 -5.25 15.78
C PRO A 788 78.84 -4.54 15.20
N SER A 789 78.96 -3.22 15.43
CA SER A 789 80.03 -2.37 14.89
C SER A 789 81.42 -2.84 15.29
N ASP A 790 81.55 -3.33 16.52
CA ASP A 790 82.82 -3.73 17.12
C ASP A 790 83.34 -5.01 16.47
N GLU A 791 82.45 -5.98 16.21
CA GLU A 791 82.78 -7.24 15.52
C GLU A 791 83.10 -7.01 14.04
N VAL A 792 82.34 -6.13 13.37
CA VAL A 792 82.60 -5.76 11.98
C VAL A 792 83.96 -5.08 11.84
N THR A 793 84.30 -4.15 12.74
CA THR A 793 85.59 -3.46 12.75
C THR A 793 86.74 -4.42 13.06
N ALA A 794 86.54 -5.35 14.01
CA ALA A 794 87.50 -6.41 14.31
C ALA A 794 87.73 -7.34 13.11
N GLY A 795 86.67 -7.72 12.39
CA GLY A 795 86.76 -8.53 11.17
C GLY A 795 87.55 -7.85 10.04
N ILE A 796 87.37 -6.54 9.85
CA ILE A 796 88.16 -5.74 8.89
C ILE A 796 89.63 -5.71 9.33
N ALA A 797 89.92 -5.52 10.63
CA ALA A 797 91.27 -5.49 11.16
C ALA A 797 92.00 -6.85 11.06
N MET A 798 91.26 -7.96 11.13
CA MET A 798 91.77 -9.32 10.92
C MET A 798 92.00 -9.68 9.44
N GLY A 799 91.71 -8.76 8.50
CA GLY A 799 91.89 -8.98 7.07
C GLY A 799 90.81 -9.86 6.42
N LEU A 800 89.66 -10.05 7.07
CA LEU A 800 88.53 -10.77 6.47
C LEU A 800 88.00 -9.99 5.27
N THR A 801 87.61 -10.71 4.21
CA THR A 801 87.00 -10.07 3.05
C THR A 801 85.59 -9.55 3.40
N TYR A 802 85.13 -8.51 2.69
CA TYR A 802 83.78 -7.97 2.91
C TYR A 802 82.68 -9.04 2.79
N THR A 803 82.90 -10.08 1.97
CA THR A 803 81.98 -11.22 1.84
C THR A 803 81.97 -12.10 3.09
N GLN A 804 83.15 -12.37 3.67
CA GLN A 804 83.29 -13.13 4.91
C GLN A 804 82.65 -12.39 6.07
N ILE A 805 82.87 -11.07 6.18
CA ILE A 805 82.23 -10.23 7.20
C ILE A 805 80.70 -10.26 7.05
N MET A 806 80.19 -10.15 5.82
CA MET A 806 78.75 -10.25 5.58
C MET A 806 78.16 -11.60 5.99
N ARG A 807 78.81 -12.72 5.64
CA ARG A 807 78.30 -14.07 5.93
C ARG A 807 78.46 -14.52 7.38
N GLU A 808 79.55 -14.13 8.03
CA GLU A 808 79.93 -14.65 9.36
C GLU A 808 79.49 -13.73 10.50
N ILE A 809 79.37 -12.41 10.25
CA ILE A 809 79.11 -11.42 11.31
C ILE A 809 77.77 -10.73 11.09
N VAL A 810 77.51 -10.22 9.89
CA VAL A 810 76.31 -9.41 9.62
C VAL A 810 75.05 -10.27 9.50
N VAL A 811 75.05 -11.28 8.62
CA VAL A 811 73.88 -12.13 8.34
C VAL A 811 73.37 -12.90 9.58
N PRO A 812 74.23 -13.47 10.45
CA PRO A 812 73.78 -14.19 11.66
C PRO A 812 73.23 -13.27 12.74
N SER A 813 73.71 -12.03 12.82
CA SER A 813 73.30 -11.02 13.80
C SER A 813 72.09 -10.18 13.35
N SER A 814 71.60 -10.43 12.13
CA SER A 814 70.43 -9.76 11.56
C SER A 814 69.12 -10.41 11.99
N ARG A 815 68.00 -9.70 11.78
CA ARG A 815 66.66 -10.30 11.95
C ARG A 815 66.52 -11.55 11.07
N PRO A 816 65.80 -12.59 11.53
CA PRO A 816 65.65 -13.82 10.76
C PRO A 816 64.91 -13.56 9.45
N GLY A 817 65.63 -13.64 8.33
CA GLY A 817 65.11 -13.50 6.97
C GLY A 817 65.61 -14.60 6.03
N LEU A 818 65.22 -14.54 4.75
CA LEU A 818 65.65 -15.48 3.70
C LEU A 818 67.17 -15.46 3.49
N LEU A 819 67.80 -14.30 3.67
CA LEU A 819 69.24 -14.12 3.62
C LEU A 819 69.96 -14.94 4.71
N THR A 820 69.39 -14.98 5.92
CA THR A 820 69.91 -15.75 7.06
C THR A 820 69.68 -17.24 6.89
N PHE A 821 68.50 -17.63 6.38
CA PHE A 821 68.18 -19.04 6.13
C PHE A 821 69.09 -19.66 5.08
N MET A 822 69.33 -18.98 3.95
CA MET A 822 70.15 -19.50 2.85
C MET A 822 71.65 -19.58 3.20
N ASN A 823 72.15 -18.65 4.03
CA ASN A 823 73.58 -18.61 4.37
C ASN A 823 73.95 -19.46 5.59
N ARG A 824 72.97 -20.03 6.32
CA ARG A 824 73.19 -20.87 7.50
C ARG A 824 74.07 -22.10 7.23
N SER A 825 74.06 -22.64 6.01
CA SER A 825 74.89 -23.79 5.60
C SER A 825 76.27 -23.41 5.05
N LYS A 826 76.54 -22.10 4.87
CA LYS A 826 77.76 -21.57 4.24
C LYS A 826 78.71 -20.86 5.22
N THR A 827 78.38 -20.83 6.52
CA THR A 827 79.23 -20.26 7.57
C THR A 827 80.39 -21.20 7.89
N MET A 828 81.63 -20.73 7.77
CA MET A 828 82.85 -21.50 8.04
C MET A 828 83.18 -21.62 9.52
N PHE A 829 82.86 -20.62 10.36
CA PHE A 829 83.26 -20.62 11.77
C PHE A 829 82.49 -21.60 12.67
N ARG A 830 81.35 -22.12 12.20
CA ARG A 830 80.51 -23.04 12.99
C ARG A 830 80.91 -24.52 12.86
N GLY A 831 81.84 -24.85 11.95
CA GLY A 831 82.23 -26.22 11.63
C GLY A 831 83.52 -26.75 12.28
N LYS A 832 84.34 -25.90 12.93
CA LYS A 832 85.58 -26.31 13.61
C LYS A 832 85.84 -25.45 14.85
N GLY A 833 85.23 -25.86 15.96
CA GLY A 833 85.53 -25.35 17.30
C GLY A 833 85.49 -26.52 18.29
N GLY A 834 86.50 -27.38 18.22
CA GLY A 834 86.73 -28.43 19.21
C GLY A 834 87.16 -27.82 20.55
N ASN A 835 86.91 -28.61 21.61
CA ASN A 835 87.50 -28.50 22.94
C ASN A 835 88.79 -27.66 23.02
N CYS A 836 88.69 -26.45 23.56
CA CYS A 836 89.77 -25.85 24.34
C CYS A 836 89.21 -25.45 25.70
N ARG A 837 89.10 -26.44 26.59
CA ARG A 837 89.28 -26.22 28.03
C ARG A 837 90.77 -26.04 28.29
N VAL A 838 91.18 -24.89 28.81
CA VAL A 838 92.35 -24.74 29.70
C VAL A 838 92.08 -23.53 30.63
N PRO A 839 92.74 -23.42 31.80
CA PRO A 839 92.06 -23.38 33.09
C PRO A 839 92.26 -22.05 33.84
N GLY A 840 91.41 -21.82 34.84
CA GLY A 840 91.67 -21.04 36.07
C GLY A 840 92.33 -19.67 35.97
N SER A 841 91.54 -18.64 36.23
CA SER A 841 91.68 -17.76 37.42
C SER A 841 90.35 -17.11 37.73
#